data_AF-A0A947R1Q4-F1
#
_entry.id   AF-A0A947R1Q4-F1
#
_cell.length_a   1.000
_cell.length_b   1.000
_cell.length_c   1.000
_cell.angle_alpha   90.00
_cell.angle_beta   90.00
_cell.angle_gamma   90.00
#
_symmetry.space_group_name_H-M   'P 1'
#
loop_
_entity.id
_entity.type
_entity.pdbx_description
1 polymer ?
#
loop_
_entity_poly.entity_id
_entity_poly.type
_entity_poly.pdbx_seq_one_letter_code
_entity_poly.pdbx_strand_id
1 'polypeptide(L)'
;MNLFRKKYSNFKIILESNSELLKILSDIEDKLCGRQVFGMAYIRSQTARIMFHITRMVKSFEGLSGRKYQYLIKVLNQIHQQIEHDLELKSSPNNSAYVLPYSQITHIMVDFVGGKNANLGELKSCLNLPVPNGFAVTTNAFDTFIESNHLMDEIRKEKLEIQPDNPESILAASEKIRHLFLSAVVPMTIEQDILGAFRKHIYPGETENARTALRSSAVGEDSEFSFAGQYLSVLNVPYDKIIDEYKRVLASLFAPAAITYRLQMGILFEKAKMSVACLEMISSKAGGVMYTRHPFDPLSQNQVIINAVWGIGTYAVEGVITPDSYTLSKDTRPVLLESKIASKPVQLVTSPAGYLVENPVPEDMQTRPCLTVDQAVMLCQYGMQIEEHFKTPQDIEWALDPNDSIVILQTRPLRLEYQNNNHQKVIPVPSGYPLLLDGGDVACPGVGFGEAYIVRSESDLLTFPDGGVLVAAHSSPQYVMVMRKAKAIVTNSGSISGHMATLAREFKVPAVLNTHAATTTLKPGMLITVDANSGRVYSGKVPELIDLETQDRAFMKDSPVFHTLQKIAGQIVPLNLVNPKSSRFTPENCKTIHDVMRLLHEFSYLEIFKLGDFTTDQGRISVKLDAALPIDLYIIDLGGGLGNRPEKRFRVKTDQIISQPLKALLEGMSNEARQNTGPRPVNLGGFFSVMSEQMFSPPVGAERFGDRSYAIISDKYMNFSSRVGYHYSVLDAYCGQTANKNYINFQFKGGAADKVRRNRRARLIGLILDTLGFLVDVQGDMTTVRFSKRECSVIYEKIEYLGRLLIFTRQMDMLMESEATVNQLAESFLKNDAHPYKNHPQPTL
;
A
#
# COMPACT_ATOMS: atom_id res chain seq x y z
N MET A 1 -28.35 -21.04 11.13
CA MET A 1 -28.20 -19.64 10.69
C MET A 1 -27.11 -18.89 11.45
N ASN A 2 -27.07 -18.90 12.79
CA ASN A 2 -26.00 -18.25 13.60
C ASN A 2 -24.58 -18.76 13.29
N LEU A 3 -24.41 -20.05 13.04
CA LEU A 3 -23.11 -20.65 12.69
C LEU A 3 -22.56 -20.12 11.35
N PHE A 4 -23.42 -19.92 10.35
CA PHE A 4 -23.05 -19.38 9.04
C PHE A 4 -22.56 -17.93 9.15
N ARG A 5 -23.34 -17.05 9.82
CA ARG A 5 -22.94 -15.64 10.04
C ARG A 5 -21.60 -15.53 10.76
N LYS A 6 -21.37 -16.37 11.78
CA LYS A 6 -20.10 -16.42 12.52
C LYS A 6 -18.93 -16.82 11.60
N LYS A 7 -19.10 -17.84 10.77
CA LYS A 7 -18.07 -18.31 9.83
C LYS A 7 -17.78 -17.27 8.74
N TYR A 8 -18.80 -16.60 8.20
CA TYR A 8 -18.62 -15.52 7.23
C TYR A 8 -17.90 -14.29 7.81
N SER A 9 -18.23 -13.89 9.04
CA SER A 9 -17.50 -12.83 9.75
C SER A 9 -16.01 -13.14 9.89
N ASN A 10 -15.66 -14.40 10.17
CA ASN A 10 -14.28 -14.83 10.24
C ASN A 10 -13.57 -14.73 8.88
N PHE A 11 -14.25 -15.07 7.78
CA PHE A 11 -13.69 -14.92 6.43
C PHE A 11 -13.33 -13.46 6.10
N LYS A 12 -14.22 -12.51 6.43
CA LYS A 12 -13.95 -11.08 6.23
C LYS A 12 -12.69 -10.60 6.98
N ILE A 13 -12.53 -11.04 8.23
CA ILE A 13 -11.36 -10.69 9.05
C ILE A 13 -10.05 -11.20 8.43
N ILE A 14 -10.07 -12.38 7.79
CA ILE A 14 -8.91 -12.94 7.09
C ILE A 14 -8.50 -12.01 5.94
N LEU A 15 -9.46 -11.56 5.11
CA LEU A 15 -9.18 -10.67 3.98
C LEU A 15 -8.65 -9.29 4.40
N GLU A 16 -9.23 -8.71 5.45
CA GLU A 16 -8.78 -7.44 6.02
C GLU A 16 -7.33 -7.57 6.52
N SER A 17 -7.02 -8.63 7.30
CA SER A 17 -5.67 -8.85 7.85
C SER A 17 -4.63 -9.17 6.77
N ASN A 18 -5.03 -9.89 5.71
CA ASN A 18 -4.17 -10.17 4.57
C ASN A 18 -3.77 -8.88 3.84
N SER A 19 -4.70 -7.95 3.67
CA SER A 19 -4.44 -6.66 3.02
C SER A 19 -3.47 -5.79 3.82
N GLU A 20 -3.58 -5.79 5.16
CA GLU A 20 -2.65 -5.06 6.03
C GLU A 20 -1.24 -5.69 6.05
N LEU A 21 -1.15 -7.03 6.06
CA LEU A 21 0.15 -7.72 5.99
C LEU A 21 0.91 -7.42 4.69
N LEU A 22 0.22 -7.35 3.55
CA LEU A 22 0.83 -6.98 2.26
C LEU A 22 1.43 -5.57 2.29
N LYS A 23 0.76 -4.60 2.93
CA LYS A 23 1.31 -3.25 3.10
C LYS A 23 2.59 -3.26 3.94
N ILE A 24 2.59 -4.00 5.05
CA ILE A 24 3.76 -4.10 5.94
C ILE A 24 4.93 -4.80 5.23
N LEU A 25 4.67 -5.86 4.47
CA LEU A 25 5.68 -6.54 3.66
C LEU A 25 6.34 -5.57 2.66
N SER A 26 5.53 -4.78 1.95
CA SER A 26 6.02 -3.79 0.99
C SER A 26 6.90 -2.71 1.65
N ASP A 27 6.51 -2.22 2.83
CA ASP A 27 7.29 -1.23 3.60
C ASP A 27 8.63 -1.82 4.06
N ILE A 28 8.64 -3.05 4.59
CA ILE A 28 9.89 -3.76 4.95
C ILE A 28 10.80 -3.91 3.73
N GLU A 29 10.25 -4.31 2.58
CA GLU A 29 11.00 -4.43 1.34
C GLU A 29 11.59 -3.10 0.87
N ASP A 30 10.87 -1.99 1.05
CA ASP A 30 11.41 -0.65 0.74
C ASP A 30 12.52 -0.24 1.71
N LYS A 31 12.36 -0.48 3.02
CA LYS A 31 13.42 -0.23 4.02
C LYS A 31 14.67 -1.09 3.79
N LEU A 32 14.52 -2.30 3.25
CA LEU A 32 15.66 -3.15 2.81
C LEU A 32 16.42 -2.56 1.60
N CYS A 33 15.88 -1.56 0.91
CA CYS A 33 16.67 -0.78 -0.03
C CYS A 33 17.79 -0.01 0.68
N GLY A 34 17.62 0.33 1.97
CA GLY A 34 18.58 1.07 2.80
C GLY A 34 18.69 2.56 2.48
N ARG A 35 17.68 3.12 1.80
CA ARG A 35 17.58 4.54 1.38
C ARG A 35 16.87 5.43 2.41
N GLN A 36 16.30 4.87 3.47
CA GLN A 36 15.56 5.62 4.48
C GLN A 36 16.15 5.32 5.86
N VAL A 37 16.28 6.34 6.71
CA VAL A 37 16.68 6.15 8.11
C VAL A 37 15.55 5.45 8.87
N PHE A 38 15.87 4.42 9.66
CA PHE A 38 14.95 3.77 10.58
C PHE A 38 15.72 3.16 11.76
N GLY A 39 15.02 2.98 12.89
CA GLY A 39 15.57 2.42 14.13
C GLY A 39 15.00 1.04 14.47
N MET A 40 15.51 0.41 15.53
CA MET A 40 14.98 -0.83 16.11
C MET A 40 13.51 -0.72 16.52
N ALA A 41 13.03 0.47 16.91
CA ALA A 41 11.61 0.64 17.24
C ALA A 41 10.68 0.40 16.04
N TYR A 42 11.12 0.80 14.83
CA TYR A 42 10.40 0.51 13.59
C TYR A 42 10.31 -1.01 13.40
N ILE A 43 11.44 -1.72 13.48
CA ILE A 43 11.49 -3.17 13.30
C ILE A 43 10.58 -3.88 14.31
N ARG A 44 10.66 -3.50 15.58
CA ARG A 44 9.80 -4.03 16.65
C ARG A 44 8.32 -3.77 16.39
N SER A 45 7.97 -2.56 15.93
CA SER A 45 6.59 -2.20 15.60
C SER A 45 6.05 -3.04 14.43
N GLN A 46 6.81 -3.17 13.34
CA GLN A 46 6.38 -3.98 12.19
C GLN A 46 6.27 -5.46 12.53
N THR A 47 7.23 -6.01 13.27
CA THR A 47 7.15 -7.39 13.78
C THR A 47 5.89 -7.60 14.61
N ALA A 48 5.59 -6.71 15.55
CA ALA A 48 4.39 -6.82 16.40
C ALA A 48 3.11 -6.77 15.56
N ARG A 49 3.02 -5.86 14.59
CA ARG A 49 1.90 -5.74 13.65
C ARG A 49 1.71 -7.01 12.82
N ILE A 50 2.81 -7.55 12.29
CA ILE A 50 2.81 -8.80 11.53
C ILE A 50 2.27 -9.94 12.39
N MET A 51 2.81 -10.10 13.60
CA MET A 51 2.39 -11.15 14.51
C MET A 51 0.93 -11.03 14.91
N PHE A 52 0.43 -9.81 15.12
CA PHE A 52 -0.99 -9.55 15.37
C PHE A 52 -1.86 -10.02 14.19
N HIS A 53 -1.59 -9.54 12.97
CA HIS A 53 -2.43 -9.84 11.81
C HIS A 53 -2.36 -11.32 11.42
N ILE A 54 -1.19 -11.95 11.45
CA ILE A 54 -1.06 -13.36 11.09
C ILE A 54 -1.74 -14.28 12.11
N THR A 55 -1.62 -13.96 13.41
CA THR A 55 -2.32 -14.69 14.48
C THR A 55 -3.84 -14.52 14.35
N ARG A 56 -4.28 -13.30 14.01
CA ARG A 56 -5.69 -13.00 13.74
C ARG A 56 -6.21 -13.81 12.55
N MET A 57 -5.45 -13.91 11.46
CA MET A 57 -5.80 -14.76 10.30
C MET A 57 -5.92 -16.24 10.70
N VAL A 58 -4.96 -16.79 11.44
CA VAL A 58 -5.02 -18.20 11.89
C VAL A 58 -6.26 -18.44 12.75
N LYS A 59 -6.49 -17.62 13.78
CA LYS A 59 -7.66 -17.78 14.67
C LYS A 59 -8.99 -17.66 13.92
N SER A 60 -9.10 -16.70 13.00
CA SER A 60 -10.29 -16.56 12.16
C SER A 60 -10.44 -17.75 11.21
N PHE A 61 -9.36 -18.28 10.66
CA PHE A 61 -9.42 -19.47 9.80
C PHE A 61 -9.82 -20.73 10.57
N GLU A 62 -9.34 -20.92 11.81
CA GLU A 62 -9.84 -21.99 12.70
C GLU A 62 -11.33 -21.83 12.98
N GLY A 63 -11.79 -20.60 13.20
CA GLY A 63 -13.20 -20.28 13.36
C GLY A 63 -14.05 -20.53 12.09
N LEU A 64 -13.45 -20.37 10.91
CA LEU A 64 -14.10 -20.61 9.60
C LEU A 64 -14.17 -22.12 9.28
N SER A 65 -13.05 -22.82 9.36
CA SER A 65 -12.94 -24.26 9.08
C SER A 65 -13.58 -25.14 10.17
N GLY A 66 -13.59 -24.67 11.41
CA GLY A 66 -13.97 -25.47 12.59
C GLY A 66 -12.92 -26.50 12.98
N ARG A 67 -11.72 -26.46 12.40
CA ARG A 67 -10.58 -27.34 12.71
C ARG A 67 -9.45 -26.52 13.31
N LYS A 68 -8.69 -27.13 14.23
CA LYS A 68 -7.46 -26.53 14.74
C LYS A 68 -6.28 -26.93 13.86
N TYR A 69 -5.42 -25.97 13.53
CA TYR A 69 -4.26 -26.19 12.68
C TYR A 69 -2.98 -26.04 13.51
N GLN A 70 -2.72 -27.04 14.36
CA GLN A 70 -1.61 -27.03 15.31
C GLN A 70 -0.24 -26.81 14.66
N TYR A 71 -0.05 -27.29 13.41
CA TYR A 71 1.20 -27.09 12.69
C TYR A 71 1.44 -25.61 12.34
N LEU A 72 0.41 -24.87 11.88
CA LEU A 72 0.55 -23.44 11.58
C LEU A 72 0.90 -22.64 12.84
N ILE A 73 0.28 -22.99 13.98
CA ILE A 73 0.61 -22.38 15.27
C ILE A 73 2.07 -22.67 15.65
N LYS A 74 2.54 -23.90 15.43
CA LYS A 74 3.93 -24.29 15.69
C LYS A 74 4.91 -23.48 14.83
N VAL A 75 4.66 -23.36 13.52
CA VAL A 75 5.48 -22.56 12.60
C VAL A 75 5.50 -21.10 13.03
N LEU A 76 4.35 -20.51 13.35
CA LEU A 76 4.27 -19.13 13.81
C LEU A 76 5.04 -18.91 15.12
N ASN A 77 4.94 -19.83 16.08
CA ASN A 77 5.68 -19.74 17.33
C ASN A 77 7.21 -19.85 17.11
N GLN A 78 7.65 -20.71 16.20
CA GLN A 78 9.07 -20.83 15.84
C GLN A 78 9.60 -19.56 15.20
N ILE A 79 8.86 -19.01 14.23
CA ILE A 79 9.21 -17.73 13.59
C ILE A 79 9.23 -16.61 14.62
N HIS A 80 8.22 -16.54 15.50
CA HIS A 80 8.15 -15.51 16.53
C HIS A 80 9.34 -15.57 17.50
N GLN A 81 9.68 -16.77 18.00
CA GLN A 81 10.83 -16.95 18.89
C GLN A 81 12.14 -16.54 18.24
N GLN A 82 12.32 -16.87 16.95
CA GLN A 82 13.53 -16.51 16.22
C GLN A 82 13.61 -14.99 15.98
N ILE A 83 12.48 -14.34 15.65
CA ILE A 83 12.44 -12.89 15.51
C ILE A 83 12.72 -12.19 16.85
N GLU A 84 12.13 -12.63 17.96
CA GLU A 84 12.39 -12.06 19.28
C GLU A 84 13.87 -12.21 19.67
N HIS A 85 14.46 -13.39 19.45
CA HIS A 85 15.89 -13.62 19.67
C HIS A 85 16.77 -12.65 18.85
N ASP A 86 16.41 -12.41 17.60
CA ASP A 86 17.13 -11.50 16.71
C ASP A 86 16.94 -10.02 17.11
N LEU A 87 15.81 -9.68 17.75
CA LEU A 87 15.51 -8.34 18.28
C LEU A 87 16.17 -8.04 19.63
N GLU A 88 16.45 -9.07 20.44
CA GLU A 88 17.11 -8.96 21.75
C GLU A 88 18.64 -8.89 21.63
N LEU A 89 19.22 -9.43 20.56
CA LEU A 89 20.66 -9.66 20.45
C LEU A 89 21.55 -8.41 20.27
N LYS A 90 21.03 -7.19 20.20
CA LYS A 90 21.83 -5.94 20.25
C LYS A 90 20.96 -4.75 20.65
N SER A 91 20.84 -4.50 21.96
CA SER A 91 20.64 -3.13 22.43
C SER A 91 21.90 -2.32 22.07
N SER A 92 21.68 -1.20 21.39
CA SER A 92 22.66 -0.24 20.88
C SER A 92 23.68 0.22 21.95
N PRO A 93 24.80 0.87 21.56
CA PRO A 93 25.98 1.08 22.41
C PRO A 93 25.65 1.78 23.73
N ASN A 94 26.41 1.44 24.78
CA ASN A 94 26.44 2.04 26.12
C ASN A 94 26.50 3.58 26.11
N ASN A 95 25.41 4.27 25.79
CA ASN A 95 25.30 5.70 25.95
C ASN A 95 24.19 5.97 26.95
N SER A 96 24.58 6.16 28.22
CA SER A 96 23.68 6.45 29.33
C SER A 96 23.40 7.95 29.49
N ALA A 97 23.84 8.78 28.54
CA ALA A 97 23.69 10.23 28.62
C ALA A 97 22.21 10.66 28.53
N TYR A 98 21.77 11.59 29.37
CA TYR A 98 20.43 12.16 29.26
C TYR A 98 20.31 13.22 28.17
N VAL A 99 21.44 13.84 27.80
CA VAL A 99 21.54 14.87 26.76
C VAL A 99 22.71 14.57 25.83
N LEU A 100 22.53 14.84 24.53
CA LEU A 100 23.59 14.74 23.53
C LEU A 100 23.60 15.98 22.62
N PRO A 101 24.73 16.69 22.49
CA PRO A 101 24.84 17.80 21.54
C PRO A 101 24.83 17.29 20.10
N TYR A 102 24.31 18.08 19.15
CA TYR A 102 24.22 17.64 17.75
C TYR A 102 25.56 17.35 17.08
N SER A 103 26.65 17.94 17.57
CA SER A 103 28.01 17.61 17.09
C SER A 103 28.41 16.15 17.34
N GLN A 104 27.71 15.43 18.22
CA GLN A 104 27.98 14.03 18.56
C GLN A 104 26.90 13.07 18.04
N ILE A 105 25.86 13.59 17.40
CA ILE A 105 24.72 12.80 16.93
C ILE A 105 24.93 12.45 15.46
N THR A 106 24.72 11.17 15.16
CA THR A 106 24.74 10.60 13.81
C THR A 106 23.50 9.74 13.60
N HIS A 107 23.19 9.39 12.35
CA HIS A 107 21.97 8.65 11.97
C HIS A 107 21.82 7.30 12.67
N ILE A 108 22.92 6.65 13.07
CA ILE A 108 22.91 5.38 13.81
C ILE A 108 22.30 5.51 15.22
N MET A 109 22.20 6.73 15.76
CA MET A 109 21.67 7.00 17.09
C MET A 109 20.15 7.25 17.10
N VAL A 110 19.44 6.99 16.00
CA VAL A 110 18.00 7.25 15.85
C VAL A 110 17.12 6.62 16.94
N ASP A 111 17.48 5.46 17.49
CA ASP A 111 16.76 4.85 18.61
C ASP A 111 16.94 5.61 19.94
N PHE A 112 18.00 6.39 20.03
CA PHE A 112 18.40 7.12 21.22
C PHE A 112 17.92 8.58 21.21
N VAL A 113 17.85 9.20 20.04
CA VAL A 113 17.47 10.61 19.89
C VAL A 113 16.25 10.84 19.00
N GLY A 114 15.67 9.80 18.40
CA GLY A 114 14.57 9.92 17.45
C GLY A 114 15.01 10.45 16.08
N GLY A 115 14.07 10.41 15.12
CA GLY A 115 14.35 10.70 13.70
C GLY A 115 14.80 12.14 13.44
N LYS A 116 14.09 13.14 13.99
CA LYS A 116 14.40 14.55 13.75
C LYS A 116 15.75 14.96 14.30
N ASN A 117 16.06 14.57 15.54
CA ASN A 117 17.38 14.85 16.12
C ASN A 117 18.51 14.12 15.38
N ALA A 118 18.27 12.88 14.94
CA ALA A 118 19.26 12.13 14.18
C ALA A 118 19.55 12.83 12.84
N ASN A 119 18.51 13.27 12.12
CA ASN A 119 18.67 14.00 10.86
C ASN A 119 19.41 15.33 11.06
N LEU A 120 19.04 16.13 12.07
CA LEU A 120 19.74 17.39 12.37
C LEU A 120 21.19 17.19 12.81
N GLY A 121 21.44 16.16 13.64
CA GLY A 121 22.79 15.75 14.02
C GLY A 121 23.65 15.38 12.82
N GLU A 122 23.07 14.66 11.85
CA GLU A 122 23.75 14.31 10.59
C GLU A 122 24.12 15.55 9.77
N LEU A 123 23.20 16.51 9.64
CA LEU A 123 23.47 17.78 8.96
C LEU A 123 24.63 18.55 9.61
N LYS A 124 24.68 18.57 10.95
CA LYS A 124 25.72 19.29 11.70
C LYS A 124 27.06 18.56 11.66
N SER A 125 27.08 17.26 11.96
CA SER A 125 28.30 16.50 12.20
C SER A 125 28.96 16.01 10.91
N CYS A 126 28.17 15.66 9.89
CA CYS A 126 28.68 15.11 8.63
C CYS A 126 28.77 16.16 7.51
N LEU A 127 27.73 16.98 7.33
CA LEU A 127 27.68 17.97 6.24
C LEU A 127 28.16 19.37 6.64
N ASN A 128 28.32 19.63 7.95
CA ASN A 128 28.68 20.94 8.49
C ASN A 128 27.77 22.08 7.99
N LEU A 129 26.48 21.78 7.80
CA LEU A 129 25.47 22.75 7.39
C LEU A 129 25.00 23.62 8.57
N PRO A 130 24.51 24.85 8.31
CA PRO A 130 23.99 25.72 9.35
C PRO A 130 22.67 25.16 9.89
N VAL A 131 22.72 24.60 11.09
CA VAL A 131 21.55 24.22 11.90
C VAL A 131 21.57 24.98 13.22
N PRO A 132 20.43 25.18 13.90
CA PRO A 132 20.38 25.87 15.18
C PRO A 132 21.27 25.17 16.21
N ASN A 133 21.88 25.95 17.10
CA ASN A 133 22.60 25.36 18.20
C ASN A 133 21.63 24.61 19.11
N GLY A 134 22.03 23.45 19.62
CA GLY A 134 21.09 22.61 20.35
C GLY A 134 21.63 21.25 20.73
N PHE A 135 20.76 20.50 21.39
CA PHE A 135 21.01 19.14 21.87
C PHE A 135 19.72 18.32 21.91
N ALA A 136 19.85 17.01 21.82
CA ALA A 136 18.77 16.07 22.03
C ALA A 136 18.69 15.67 23.50
N VAL A 137 17.51 15.73 24.10
CA VAL A 137 17.17 15.01 25.33
C VAL A 137 16.79 13.58 24.94
N THR A 138 17.53 12.61 25.43
CA THR A 138 17.60 11.25 24.88
C THR A 138 16.43 10.39 25.35
N THR A 139 16.21 9.24 24.71
CA THR A 139 15.21 8.27 25.16
C THR A 139 15.55 7.64 26.51
N ASN A 140 16.81 7.69 26.95
CA ASN A 140 17.20 7.28 28.30
C ASN A 140 16.67 8.26 29.37
N ALA A 141 16.68 9.57 29.08
CA ALA A 141 16.06 10.56 29.98
C ALA A 141 14.54 10.31 30.11
N PHE A 142 13.89 9.92 29.02
CA PHE A 142 12.49 9.51 29.05
C PHE A 142 12.29 8.26 29.90
N ASP A 143 13.07 7.20 29.69
CA ASP A 143 12.95 5.95 30.46
C ASP A 143 13.13 6.20 31.97
N THR A 144 14.18 6.94 32.35
CA THR A 144 14.44 7.28 33.76
C THR A 144 13.33 8.16 34.36
N PHE A 145 12.79 9.13 33.62
CA PHE A 145 11.66 9.95 34.07
C PHE A 145 10.40 9.12 34.32
N ILE A 146 10.13 8.15 33.43
CA ILE A 146 8.99 7.24 33.54
C ILE A 146 9.14 6.31 34.75
N GLU A 147 10.34 5.75 34.96
CA GLU A 147 10.66 4.86 36.07
C GLU A 147 10.58 5.57 37.42
N SER A 148 11.19 6.75 37.55
CA SER A 148 11.24 7.50 38.82
C SER A 148 9.87 7.94 39.32
N ASN A 149 8.90 8.08 38.42
CA ASN A 149 7.54 8.51 38.73
C ASN A 149 6.52 7.35 38.70
N HIS A 150 6.98 6.11 38.47
CA HIS A 150 6.12 4.92 38.33
C HIS A 150 4.99 5.08 37.30
N LEU A 151 5.23 5.89 36.24
CA LEU A 151 4.18 6.29 35.30
C LEU A 151 3.64 5.12 34.48
N MET A 152 4.45 4.10 34.20
CA MET A 152 4.02 2.95 33.40
C MET A 152 2.87 2.17 34.02
N ASP A 153 2.85 2.04 35.35
CA ASP A 153 1.81 1.26 36.01
C ASP A 153 0.47 1.97 35.97
N GLU A 154 0.47 3.30 36.11
CA GLU A 154 -0.73 4.12 35.94
C GLU A 154 -1.20 4.16 34.48
N ILE A 155 -0.29 4.28 33.51
CA ILE A 155 -0.63 4.21 32.08
C ILE A 155 -1.27 2.86 31.74
N ARG A 156 -0.77 1.76 32.30
CA ARG A 156 -1.37 0.42 32.10
C ARG A 156 -2.78 0.34 32.66
N LYS A 157 -3.04 0.92 33.83
CA LYS A 157 -4.38 0.97 34.42
C LYS A 157 -5.34 1.75 33.51
N GLU A 158 -4.96 2.95 33.09
CA GLU A 158 -5.82 3.77 32.23
C GLU A 158 -6.03 3.13 30.85
N LYS A 159 -5.05 2.41 30.32
CA LYS A 159 -5.19 1.65 29.06
C LYS A 159 -6.29 0.57 29.13
N LEU A 160 -6.51 -0.05 30.29
CA LEU A 160 -7.55 -1.09 30.45
C LEU A 160 -8.97 -0.52 30.33
N GLU A 161 -9.14 0.77 30.64
CA GLU A 161 -10.42 1.47 30.57
C GLU A 161 -10.74 1.96 29.14
N ILE A 162 -9.77 1.91 28.21
CA ILE A 162 -9.97 2.39 26.84
C ILE A 162 -10.81 1.39 26.04
N GLN A 163 -11.91 1.89 25.47
CA GLN A 163 -12.71 1.17 24.50
C GLN A 163 -12.36 1.68 23.09
N PRO A 164 -11.70 0.88 22.22
CA PRO A 164 -11.19 1.34 20.93
C PRO A 164 -12.25 1.94 19.99
N ASP A 165 -13.49 1.49 20.10
CA ASP A 165 -14.62 1.96 19.27
C ASP A 165 -15.38 3.15 19.89
N ASN A 166 -14.96 3.64 21.07
CA ASN A 166 -15.59 4.75 21.78
C ASN A 166 -14.63 5.95 21.93
N PRO A 167 -14.80 7.00 21.12
CA PRO A 167 -13.96 8.21 21.17
C PRO A 167 -13.92 8.90 22.54
N GLU A 168 -15.01 8.89 23.32
CA GLU A 168 -15.05 9.53 24.64
C GLU A 168 -14.12 8.82 25.63
N SER A 169 -14.04 7.49 25.57
CA SER A 169 -13.12 6.72 26.42
C SER A 169 -11.65 7.03 26.12
N ILE A 170 -11.32 7.27 24.84
CA ILE A 170 -9.98 7.65 24.39
C ILE A 170 -9.63 9.05 24.88
N LEU A 171 -10.57 10.00 24.79
CA LEU A 171 -10.39 11.36 25.29
C LEU A 171 -10.15 11.36 26.81
N ALA A 172 -10.99 10.66 27.58
CA ALA A 172 -10.87 10.58 29.03
C ALA A 172 -9.53 9.95 29.47
N ALA A 173 -9.12 8.84 28.85
CA ALA A 173 -7.82 8.22 29.13
C ALA A 173 -6.65 9.12 28.73
N SER A 174 -6.75 9.81 27.58
CA SER A 174 -5.75 10.78 27.13
C SER A 174 -5.55 11.90 28.14
N GLU A 175 -6.63 12.51 28.62
CA GLU A 175 -6.59 13.61 29.60
C GLU A 175 -5.93 13.17 30.91
N LYS A 176 -6.33 12.02 31.45
CA LYS A 176 -5.73 11.48 32.68
C LYS A 176 -4.26 11.15 32.51
N ILE A 177 -3.88 10.44 31.45
CA ILE A 177 -2.47 10.09 31.21
C ILE A 177 -1.63 11.36 31.04
N ARG A 178 -2.11 12.33 30.25
CA ARG A 178 -1.40 13.61 30.08
C ARG A 178 -1.26 14.36 31.40
N HIS A 179 -2.28 14.34 32.26
CA HIS A 179 -2.19 14.93 33.59
C HIS A 179 -1.10 14.27 34.45
N LEU A 180 -0.94 12.94 34.39
CA LEU A 180 0.14 12.24 35.10
C LEU A 180 1.52 12.75 34.69
N PHE A 181 1.77 12.96 33.39
CA PHE A 181 3.03 13.52 32.90
C PHE A 181 3.29 14.95 33.39
N LEU A 182 2.24 15.78 33.46
CA LEU A 182 2.37 17.18 33.88
C LEU A 182 2.63 17.31 35.38
N SER A 183 2.01 16.44 36.18
CA SER A 183 2.18 16.38 37.64
C SER A 183 3.45 15.65 38.10
N ALA A 184 4.08 14.88 37.22
CA ALA A 184 5.31 14.17 37.51
C ALA A 184 6.50 15.12 37.73
N VAL A 185 7.44 14.67 38.57
CA VAL A 185 8.66 15.40 38.92
C VAL A 185 9.79 14.94 38.02
N VAL A 186 10.48 15.89 37.36
CA VAL A 186 11.68 15.56 36.58
C VAL A 186 12.84 15.29 37.55
N PRO A 187 13.53 14.13 37.46
CA PRO A 187 14.70 13.87 38.29
C PRO A 187 15.74 14.98 38.22
N MET A 188 16.29 15.37 39.36
CA MET A 188 17.25 16.48 39.48
C MET A 188 18.47 16.31 38.56
N THR A 189 18.91 15.08 38.33
CA THR A 189 20.02 14.76 37.40
C THR A 189 19.68 15.09 35.95
N ILE A 190 18.46 14.76 35.50
CA ILE A 190 17.98 15.08 34.15
C ILE A 190 17.80 16.58 33.99
N GLU A 191 17.19 17.23 34.98
CA GLU A 191 17.01 18.69 34.99
C GLU A 191 18.35 19.42 34.90
N GLN A 192 19.34 19.02 35.72
CA GLN A 192 20.68 19.59 35.68
C GLN A 192 21.38 19.38 34.34
N ASP A 193 21.25 18.20 33.74
CA ASP A 193 21.83 17.92 32.42
C ASP A 193 21.19 18.76 31.32
N ILE A 194 19.86 18.92 31.31
CA ILE A 194 19.13 19.75 30.35
C ILE A 194 19.54 21.22 30.48
N LEU A 195 19.49 21.78 31.69
CA LEU A 195 19.80 23.19 31.93
C LEU A 195 21.30 23.49 31.76
N GLY A 196 22.16 22.54 32.12
CA GLY A 196 23.60 22.62 31.88
C GLY A 196 23.94 22.60 30.39
N ALA A 197 23.32 21.69 29.63
CA ALA A 197 23.47 21.62 28.18
C ALA A 197 22.94 22.88 27.49
N PHE A 198 21.82 23.44 27.95
CA PHE A 198 21.32 24.73 27.47
C PHE A 198 22.36 25.84 27.59
N ARG A 199 22.92 26.02 28.79
CA ARG A 199 23.93 27.07 29.03
C ARG A 199 25.19 26.82 28.21
N LYS A 200 25.60 25.57 28.06
CA LYS A 200 26.82 25.23 27.33
C LYS A 200 26.68 25.34 25.81
N HIS A 201 25.55 24.90 25.26
CA HIS A 201 25.40 24.65 23.83
C HIS A 201 24.49 25.65 23.13
N ILE A 202 23.55 26.30 23.82
CA ILE A 202 22.61 27.24 23.21
C ILE A 202 22.96 28.68 23.59
N TYR A 203 23.06 28.97 24.90
CA TYR A 203 23.34 30.33 25.39
C TYR A 203 24.39 30.34 26.51
N PRO A 204 25.69 30.55 26.20
CA PRO A 204 26.76 30.64 27.19
C PRO A 204 26.82 31.94 27.98
N GLY A 205 25.90 32.88 27.74
CA GLY A 205 25.78 34.17 28.43
C GLY A 205 24.60 34.24 29.42
N GLU A 206 24.11 35.46 29.69
CA GLU A 206 22.95 35.69 30.57
C GLU A 206 21.66 35.10 29.96
N THR A 207 20.86 34.41 30.79
CA THR A 207 19.71 33.62 30.33
C THR A 207 18.39 34.38 30.26
N GLU A 208 18.34 35.65 30.68
CA GLU A 208 17.11 36.45 30.82
C GLU A 208 16.36 36.62 29.48
N ASN A 209 17.11 36.79 28.39
CA ASN A 209 16.58 36.93 27.03
C ASN A 209 16.67 35.64 26.19
N ALA A 210 17.17 34.55 26.77
CA ALA A 210 17.36 33.31 26.04
C ALA A 210 16.00 32.66 25.71
N ARG A 211 15.84 32.19 24.46
CA ARG A 211 14.62 31.54 23.97
C ARG A 211 14.98 30.26 23.23
N THR A 212 14.16 29.23 23.41
CA THR A 212 14.36 27.93 22.77
C THR A 212 13.11 27.39 22.10
N ALA A 213 13.31 26.45 21.17
CA ALA A 213 12.26 25.61 20.63
C ALA A 213 12.45 24.18 21.16
N LEU A 214 11.40 23.64 21.78
CA LEU A 214 11.33 22.24 22.19
C LEU A 214 10.46 21.48 21.20
N ARG A 215 11.06 20.56 20.43
CA ARG A 215 10.34 19.78 19.40
C ARG A 215 10.35 18.30 19.77
N SER A 216 9.22 17.64 19.57
CA SER A 216 9.13 16.18 19.66
C SER A 216 9.98 15.50 18.59
N SER A 217 10.69 14.45 18.99
CA SER A 217 11.47 13.56 18.12
C SER A 217 11.22 12.13 18.60
N ALA A 218 9.98 11.65 18.47
CA ALA A 218 9.62 10.31 18.92
C ALA A 218 10.30 9.25 18.05
N VAL A 219 10.64 8.10 18.64
CA VAL A 219 11.24 7.01 17.86
C VAL A 219 10.18 6.45 16.90
N GLY A 220 10.44 6.52 15.60
CA GLY A 220 9.50 6.10 14.57
C GLY A 220 8.48 7.17 14.15
N GLU A 221 8.61 8.42 14.61
CA GLU A 221 7.75 9.55 14.21
C GLU A 221 7.73 9.77 12.69
N ASP A 222 8.86 9.56 12.02
CA ASP A 222 9.01 9.76 10.58
C ASP A 222 8.65 8.51 9.72
N SER A 223 8.18 7.42 10.34
CA SER A 223 7.81 6.17 9.65
C SER A 223 6.40 6.19 9.01
N GLU A 224 6.10 5.23 8.12
CA GLU A 224 5.16 5.37 6.99
C GLU A 224 3.70 5.73 7.28
N PHE A 225 3.18 5.72 8.50
CA PHE A 225 1.80 6.13 8.77
C PHE A 225 1.70 7.04 10.01
N SER A 226 1.22 8.27 9.78
CA SER A 226 0.44 9.10 10.72
C SER A 226 1.01 9.44 12.11
N PHE A 227 2.28 9.83 12.26
CA PHE A 227 2.69 10.64 13.42
C PHE A 227 3.15 12.07 13.05
N ALA A 228 3.43 12.34 11.77
CA ALA A 228 3.87 13.66 11.32
C ALA A 228 2.82 14.73 11.69
N GLY A 229 3.26 15.73 12.47
CA GLY A 229 2.42 16.84 12.93
C GLY A 229 1.47 16.52 14.10
N GLN A 230 1.50 15.31 14.67
CA GLN A 230 0.62 14.94 15.79
C GLN A 230 1.22 15.24 17.17
N TYR A 231 2.54 15.27 17.28
CA TYR A 231 3.23 15.55 18.52
C TYR A 231 3.55 17.03 18.68
N LEU A 232 3.67 17.46 19.93
CA LEU A 232 3.79 18.87 20.27
C LEU A 232 5.17 19.40 19.87
N SER A 233 5.18 20.59 19.26
CA SER A 233 6.37 21.45 19.16
C SER A 233 6.03 22.77 19.84
N VAL A 234 6.85 23.18 20.79
CA VAL A 234 6.66 24.42 21.55
C VAL A 234 7.78 25.37 21.17
N LEU A 235 7.40 26.54 20.66
CA LEU A 235 8.33 27.55 20.17
C LEU A 235 8.41 28.72 21.15
N ASN A 236 9.53 29.44 21.14
CA ASN A 236 9.76 30.63 21.94
C ASN A 236 9.70 30.40 23.47
N VAL A 237 10.23 29.27 23.93
CA VAL A 237 10.22 28.85 25.35
C VAL A 237 11.29 29.61 26.15
N PRO A 238 10.91 30.34 27.21
CA PRO A 238 11.84 30.97 28.15
C PRO A 238 12.62 29.94 28.99
N TYR A 239 13.79 30.34 29.50
CA TYR A 239 14.68 29.47 30.27
C TYR A 239 14.00 28.80 31.49
N ASP A 240 13.20 29.55 32.24
CA ASP A 240 12.48 29.07 33.43
C ASP A 240 11.35 28.09 33.11
N LYS A 241 10.93 27.99 31.84
CA LYS A 241 9.85 27.12 31.37
C LYS A 241 10.31 25.86 30.65
N ILE A 242 11.62 25.68 30.43
CA ILE A 242 12.16 24.53 29.67
C ILE A 242 11.68 23.19 30.25
N ILE A 243 11.72 23.03 31.57
CA ILE A 243 11.35 21.76 32.22
C ILE A 243 9.85 21.50 32.17
N ASP A 244 9.04 22.55 32.33
CA ASP A 244 7.58 22.46 32.20
C ASP A 244 7.17 22.08 30.77
N GLU A 245 7.78 22.72 29.77
CA GLU A 245 7.51 22.45 28.36
C GLU A 245 8.08 21.09 27.91
N TYR A 246 9.21 20.66 28.48
CA TYR A 246 9.72 19.29 28.29
C TYR A 246 8.66 18.25 28.68
N LYS A 247 8.05 18.38 29.86
CA LYS A 247 6.94 17.49 30.29
C LYS A 247 5.74 17.56 29.34
N ARG A 248 5.38 18.75 28.83
CA ARG A 248 4.29 18.91 27.85
C ARG A 248 4.59 18.19 26.53
N VAL A 249 5.82 18.25 26.05
CA VAL A 249 6.25 17.50 24.86
C VAL A 249 6.19 15.99 25.11
N LEU A 250 6.65 15.49 26.26
CA LEU A 250 6.52 14.07 26.62
C LEU A 250 5.04 13.63 26.67
N ALA A 251 4.19 14.42 27.31
CA ALA A 251 2.75 14.15 27.42
C ALA A 251 2.05 14.06 26.05
N SER A 252 2.59 14.72 25.01
CA SER A 252 2.03 14.67 23.65
C SER A 252 2.07 13.27 23.04
N LEU A 253 2.92 12.35 23.54
CA LEU A 253 2.86 10.93 23.18
C LEU A 253 1.45 10.36 23.36
N PHE A 254 0.70 10.83 24.34
CA PHE A 254 -0.62 10.31 24.70
C PHE A 254 -1.75 11.25 24.29
N ALA A 255 -1.55 12.08 23.26
CA ALA A 255 -2.64 12.84 22.62
C ALA A 255 -3.70 11.88 22.03
N PRO A 256 -4.97 12.29 21.93
CA PRO A 256 -6.05 11.40 21.48
C PRO A 256 -5.78 10.76 20.12
N ALA A 257 -5.32 11.55 19.14
CA ALA A 257 -4.95 11.06 17.80
C ALA A 257 -3.83 10.00 17.85
N ALA A 258 -2.81 10.22 18.69
CA ALA A 258 -1.69 9.31 18.84
C ALA A 258 -2.11 8.00 19.56
N ILE A 259 -3.03 8.06 20.53
CA ILE A 259 -3.60 6.87 21.19
C ILE A 259 -4.43 6.07 20.19
N THR A 260 -5.37 6.71 19.49
CA THR A 260 -6.22 6.07 18.48
C THR A 260 -5.37 5.35 17.43
N TYR A 261 -4.36 6.03 16.91
CA TYR A 261 -3.45 5.45 15.93
C TYR A 261 -2.73 4.21 16.47
N ARG A 262 -2.16 4.27 17.68
CA ARG A 262 -1.46 3.12 18.28
C ARG A 262 -2.39 1.93 18.52
N LEU A 263 -3.62 2.17 18.97
CA LEU A 263 -4.61 1.11 19.16
C LEU A 263 -4.99 0.45 17.84
N GLN A 264 -5.24 1.24 16.78
CA GLN A 264 -5.54 0.73 15.45
C GLN A 264 -4.39 -0.09 14.85
N MET A 265 -3.16 0.34 15.11
CA MET A 265 -1.95 -0.32 14.62
C MET A 265 -1.42 -1.41 15.56
N GLY A 266 -2.09 -1.71 16.68
CA GLY A 266 -1.64 -2.72 17.64
C GLY A 266 -0.27 -2.41 18.29
N ILE A 267 0.12 -1.14 18.35
CA ILE A 267 1.40 -0.68 18.91
C ILE A 267 1.27 -0.60 20.43
N LEU A 268 2.19 -1.24 21.14
CA LEU A 268 2.29 -1.20 22.60
C LEU A 268 2.66 0.20 23.09
N PHE A 269 1.95 0.71 24.09
CA PHE A 269 2.20 2.02 24.70
C PHE A 269 3.58 2.02 25.37
N GLU A 270 3.96 0.88 25.93
CA GLU A 270 5.23 0.58 26.59
C GLU A 270 6.45 0.70 25.67
N LYS A 271 6.24 0.66 24.35
CA LYS A 271 7.32 0.79 23.35
C LYS A 271 7.44 2.21 22.80
N ALA A 272 6.50 3.10 23.10
CA ALA A 272 6.52 4.47 22.64
C ALA A 272 7.51 5.28 23.50
N LYS A 273 8.62 5.71 22.90
CA LYS A 273 9.62 6.55 23.54
C LYS A 273 9.72 7.89 22.83
N MET A 274 9.84 8.96 23.60
CA MET A 274 10.03 10.32 23.10
C MET A 274 11.45 10.77 23.39
N SER A 275 12.13 11.26 22.36
CA SER A 275 13.25 12.18 22.53
C SER A 275 12.76 13.60 22.26
N VAL A 276 13.41 14.60 22.85
CA VAL A 276 13.04 16.01 22.69
C VAL A 276 14.23 16.76 22.11
N ALA A 277 14.03 17.45 20.99
CA ALA A 277 14.99 18.40 20.45
C ALA A 277 14.91 19.70 21.26
N CYS A 278 16.03 20.14 21.84
CA CYS A 278 16.16 21.46 22.46
C CYS A 278 17.04 22.32 21.56
N LEU A 279 16.42 23.28 20.89
CA LEU A 279 17.03 24.11 19.85
C LEU A 279 17.03 25.58 20.25
N GLU A 280 18.05 26.31 19.84
CA GLU A 280 18.03 27.77 19.79
C GLU A 280 16.80 28.26 19.00
N MET A 281 16.10 29.26 19.55
CA MET A 281 14.99 29.88 18.83
C MET A 281 15.50 30.94 17.86
N ILE A 282 15.36 30.71 16.56
CA ILE A 282 15.75 31.67 15.53
C ILE A 282 14.66 32.74 15.38
N SER A 283 14.98 33.99 15.72
CA SER A 283 14.12 35.15 15.46
C SER A 283 14.12 35.46 13.96
N SER A 284 13.26 34.78 13.22
CA SER A 284 13.34 34.71 11.76
C SER A 284 12.81 35.99 11.12
N LYS A 285 13.59 36.61 10.21
CA LYS A 285 13.09 37.64 9.28
C LYS A 285 12.07 37.03 8.32
N ALA A 286 12.41 35.87 7.79
CA ALA A 286 11.57 35.05 6.92
C ALA A 286 11.84 33.57 7.21
N GLY A 287 10.90 32.71 6.87
CA GLY A 287 11.08 31.27 7.00
C GLY A 287 10.10 30.51 6.12
N GLY A 288 10.31 29.21 6.01
CA GLY A 288 9.39 28.38 5.24
C GLY A 288 9.93 26.99 4.97
N VAL A 289 9.51 26.46 3.82
CA VAL A 289 9.76 25.08 3.42
C VAL A 289 10.43 25.05 2.06
N MET A 290 11.37 24.14 1.89
CA MET A 290 12.01 23.83 0.63
C MET A 290 11.77 22.37 0.29
N TYR A 291 11.30 22.13 -0.92
CA TYR A 291 11.24 20.81 -1.50
C TYR A 291 12.35 20.67 -2.53
N THR A 292 13.21 19.68 -2.33
CA THR A 292 14.29 19.46 -3.30
C THR A 292 13.74 18.85 -4.60
N ARG A 293 12.49 18.40 -4.65
CA ARG A 293 11.76 18.10 -5.89
C ARG A 293 10.33 18.58 -5.77
N HIS A 294 9.65 18.79 -6.89
CA HIS A 294 8.23 19.16 -6.84
C HIS A 294 7.39 18.02 -6.19
N PRO A 295 6.58 18.31 -5.16
CA PRO A 295 5.82 17.28 -4.43
C PRO A 295 4.71 16.62 -5.27
N PHE A 296 4.04 17.40 -6.13
CA PHE A 296 2.86 16.96 -6.92
C PHE A 296 3.06 16.82 -8.43
N ASP A 297 4.19 17.29 -8.96
CA ASP A 297 4.49 17.26 -10.38
C ASP A 297 5.78 16.45 -10.59
N PRO A 298 5.66 15.14 -10.83
CA PRO A 298 6.82 14.30 -11.07
C PRO A 298 7.50 14.60 -12.42
N LEU A 299 7.05 15.57 -13.23
CA LEU A 299 7.69 15.98 -14.49
C LEU A 299 8.71 17.13 -14.30
N SER A 300 8.57 17.95 -13.25
CA SER A 300 9.55 19.00 -12.87
C SER A 300 10.72 18.43 -12.06
N GLN A 301 11.29 17.31 -12.52
CA GLN A 301 12.23 16.46 -11.77
C GLN A 301 13.52 17.14 -11.33
N ASN A 302 13.91 18.21 -12.03
CA ASN A 302 15.20 18.86 -11.84
C ASN A 302 15.10 20.28 -11.28
N GLN A 303 14.04 20.54 -10.51
CA GLN A 303 13.80 21.85 -9.90
C GLN A 303 13.65 21.74 -8.39
N VAL A 304 14.22 22.72 -7.69
CA VAL A 304 13.99 22.96 -6.27
C VAL A 304 12.91 24.02 -6.12
N ILE A 305 11.98 23.80 -5.19
CA ILE A 305 10.90 24.75 -4.90
C ILE A 305 11.08 25.23 -3.48
N ILE A 306 11.16 26.55 -3.32
CA ILE A 306 11.28 27.20 -2.02
C ILE A 306 10.03 28.04 -1.81
N ASN A 307 9.34 27.78 -0.70
CA ASN A 307 8.20 28.56 -0.25
C ASN A 307 8.62 29.40 0.97
N ALA A 308 8.29 30.70 0.96
CA ALA A 308 8.72 31.63 2.00
C ALA A 308 7.57 32.54 2.48
N VAL A 309 7.54 32.80 3.79
CA VAL A 309 6.69 33.82 4.44
C VAL A 309 7.53 34.72 5.35
N TRP A 310 7.00 35.89 5.68
CA TRP A 310 7.61 36.78 6.68
C TRP A 310 7.47 36.18 8.09
N GLY A 311 8.48 36.38 8.93
CA GLY A 311 8.52 35.85 10.29
C GLY A 311 8.82 34.34 10.34
N ILE A 312 8.21 33.66 11.30
CA ILE A 312 8.38 32.22 11.55
C ILE A 312 7.61 31.41 10.49
N GLY A 313 8.27 30.40 9.92
CA GLY A 313 7.76 29.61 8.78
C GLY A 313 6.55 28.70 9.05
N THR A 314 5.96 28.67 10.25
CA THR A 314 4.84 27.77 10.61
C THR A 314 3.65 27.92 9.65
N TYR A 315 3.30 29.15 9.26
CA TYR A 315 2.19 29.40 8.34
C TYR A 315 2.45 28.92 6.91
N ALA A 316 3.72 28.82 6.49
CA ALA A 316 4.08 28.20 5.21
C ALA A 316 3.93 26.66 5.26
N VAL A 317 4.28 26.05 6.41
CA VAL A 317 4.16 24.60 6.62
C VAL A 317 2.69 24.16 6.69
N GLU A 318 1.86 24.94 7.39
CA GLU A 318 0.43 24.63 7.60
C GLU A 318 -0.47 25.08 6.44
N GLY A 319 0.05 25.86 5.48
CA GLY A 319 -0.70 26.36 4.33
C GLY A 319 -1.74 27.43 4.67
N VAL A 320 -1.57 28.14 5.79
CA VAL A 320 -2.49 29.21 6.25
C VAL A 320 -2.36 30.47 5.40
N ILE A 321 -1.14 30.77 4.95
CA ILE A 321 -0.82 31.94 4.12
C ILE A 321 -0.31 31.46 2.77
N THR A 322 -0.68 32.17 1.69
CA THR A 322 -0.07 31.94 0.38
C THR A 322 1.37 32.46 0.40
N PRO A 323 2.39 31.58 0.32
CA PRO A 323 3.78 31.98 0.43
C PRO A 323 4.30 32.56 -0.90
N ASP A 324 5.43 33.25 -0.84
CA ASP A 324 6.25 33.43 -2.04
C ASP A 324 6.76 32.07 -2.50
N SER A 325 6.83 31.86 -3.81
CA SER A 325 7.36 30.63 -4.40
C SER A 325 8.52 30.95 -5.34
N TYR A 326 9.66 30.31 -5.11
CA TYR A 326 10.86 30.42 -5.91
C TYR A 326 11.20 29.04 -6.48
N THR A 327 11.36 28.97 -7.80
CA THR A 327 11.72 27.75 -8.51
C THR A 327 13.12 27.89 -9.05
N LEU A 328 14.02 26.99 -8.66
CA LEU A 328 15.43 27.01 -9.04
C LEU A 328 15.84 25.75 -9.80
N SER A 329 16.80 25.87 -10.72
CA SER A 329 17.41 24.73 -11.39
C SER A 329 18.37 23.97 -10.47
N LYS A 330 18.50 22.67 -10.70
CA LYS A 330 19.48 21.80 -10.01
C LYS A 330 20.83 21.68 -10.73
N ASP A 331 21.20 22.69 -11.50
CA ASP A 331 22.50 22.68 -12.16
C ASP A 331 23.64 22.83 -11.14
N THR A 332 24.89 22.53 -11.53
CA THR A 332 26.08 22.72 -10.68
C THR A 332 26.15 24.13 -10.08
N ARG A 333 25.57 25.11 -10.78
CA ARG A 333 25.27 26.45 -10.27
C ARG A 333 23.77 26.69 -10.40
N PRO A 334 22.99 26.63 -9.30
CA PRO A 334 21.56 26.84 -9.35
C PRO A 334 21.21 28.23 -9.88
N VAL A 335 20.20 28.31 -10.75
CA VAL A 335 19.68 29.57 -11.28
C VAL A 335 18.21 29.68 -10.94
N LEU A 336 17.76 30.89 -10.58
CA LEU A 336 16.34 31.18 -10.37
C LEU A 336 15.62 31.17 -11.72
N LEU A 337 14.67 30.25 -11.87
CA LEU A 337 13.86 30.05 -13.08
C LEU A 337 12.57 30.87 -13.04
N GLU A 338 11.89 30.84 -11.89
CA GLU A 338 10.63 31.53 -11.68
C GLU A 338 10.54 32.05 -10.24
N SER A 339 9.93 33.21 -10.05
CA SER A 339 9.58 33.76 -8.74
C SER A 339 8.16 34.31 -8.77
N LYS A 340 7.31 33.81 -7.88
CA LYS A 340 5.92 34.25 -7.67
C LYS A 340 5.83 34.87 -6.29
N ILE A 341 5.63 36.19 -6.25
CA ILE A 341 5.51 36.93 -5.00
C ILE A 341 4.04 37.09 -4.65
N ALA A 342 3.67 36.58 -3.48
CA ALA A 342 2.30 36.67 -2.96
C ALA A 342 2.19 37.82 -1.96
N SER A 343 0.97 38.34 -1.79
CA SER A 343 0.68 39.28 -0.70
C SER A 343 0.62 38.52 0.62
N LYS A 344 1.46 38.91 1.58
CA LYS A 344 1.58 38.29 2.90
C LYS A 344 1.11 39.28 3.97
N PRO A 345 -0.19 39.33 4.30
CA PRO A 345 -0.77 40.39 5.12
C PRO A 345 -0.40 40.31 6.60
N VAL A 346 -0.02 39.12 7.07
CA VAL A 346 0.34 38.86 8.47
C VAL A 346 1.61 38.02 8.55
N GLN A 347 2.30 38.12 9.68
CA GLN A 347 3.52 37.37 10.00
C GLN A 347 3.47 36.88 11.45
N LEU A 348 4.07 35.71 11.68
CA LEU A 348 4.17 35.14 13.02
C LEU A 348 5.53 35.49 13.64
N VAL A 349 5.53 36.14 14.80
CA VAL A 349 6.74 36.60 15.48
C VAL A 349 6.80 36.14 16.93
N THR A 350 8.00 36.15 17.51
CA THR A 350 8.22 35.83 18.93
C THR A 350 7.78 36.98 19.83
N SER A 351 6.94 36.70 20.83
CA SER A 351 6.62 37.64 21.91
C SER A 351 7.65 37.56 23.05
N PRO A 352 8.02 38.68 23.69
CA PRO A 352 8.82 38.67 24.92
C PRO A 352 8.22 37.78 26.02
N ALA A 353 6.90 37.62 26.05
CA ALA A 353 6.16 36.84 27.05
C ALA A 353 6.16 35.31 26.79
N GLY A 354 6.94 34.81 25.81
CA GLY A 354 7.19 33.37 25.66
C GLY A 354 6.15 32.62 24.83
N TYR A 355 5.46 33.30 23.91
CA TYR A 355 4.54 32.70 22.94
C TYR A 355 4.70 33.36 21.57
N LEU A 356 4.00 32.84 20.56
CA LEU A 356 3.99 33.42 19.22
C LEU A 356 2.79 34.35 19.06
N VAL A 357 2.99 35.45 18.33
CA VAL A 357 1.96 36.45 18.08
C VAL A 357 1.90 36.72 16.58
N GLU A 358 0.68 36.78 16.06
CA GLU A 358 0.41 37.23 14.71
C GLU A 358 0.41 38.76 14.68
N ASN A 359 1.28 39.33 13.84
CA ASN A 359 1.35 40.76 13.62
C ASN A 359 1.01 41.08 12.15
N PRO A 360 0.33 42.20 11.88
CA PRO A 360 0.17 42.68 10.51
C PRO A 360 1.54 43.03 9.91
N VAL A 361 1.75 42.64 8.66
CA VAL A 361 2.92 43.04 7.88
C VAL A 361 2.65 44.45 7.32
N PRO A 362 3.60 45.40 7.44
CA PRO A 362 3.47 46.73 6.83
C PRO A 362 3.11 46.65 5.34
N GLU A 363 2.18 47.47 4.86
CA GLU A 363 1.65 47.39 3.48
C GLU A 363 2.75 47.38 2.41
N ASP A 364 3.82 48.14 2.62
CA ASP A 364 4.96 48.23 1.70
C ASP A 364 5.83 46.96 1.66
N MET A 365 5.71 46.08 2.67
CA MET A 365 6.41 44.80 2.78
C MET A 365 5.56 43.61 2.33
N GLN A 366 4.23 43.72 2.29
CA GLN A 366 3.33 42.60 2.01
C GLN A 366 3.60 41.95 0.64
N THR A 367 3.92 42.79 -0.36
CA THR A 367 4.20 42.36 -1.74
C THR A 367 5.69 42.36 -2.08
N ARG A 368 6.58 42.52 -1.08
CA ARG A 368 8.03 42.37 -1.30
C ARG A 368 8.42 40.88 -1.24
N PRO A 369 9.48 40.50 -1.97
CA PRO A 369 10.03 39.14 -1.89
C PRO A 369 10.67 38.91 -0.51
N CYS A 370 10.35 37.76 0.11
CA CYS A 370 10.98 37.31 1.36
C CYS A 370 12.47 37.01 1.23
N LEU A 371 12.92 36.59 0.05
CA LEU A 371 14.30 36.20 -0.21
C LEU A 371 14.90 37.00 -1.36
N THR A 372 16.18 37.33 -1.25
CA THR A 372 16.97 37.75 -2.40
C THR A 372 17.28 36.55 -3.30
N VAL A 373 17.64 36.83 -4.56
CA VAL A 373 18.04 35.78 -5.51
C VAL A 373 19.23 34.98 -4.98
N ASP A 374 20.23 35.66 -4.40
CA ASP A 374 21.42 35.00 -3.86
C ASP A 374 21.09 34.11 -2.66
N GLN A 375 20.16 34.54 -1.79
CA GLN A 375 19.67 33.70 -0.68
C GLN A 375 18.92 32.47 -1.19
N ALA A 376 18.06 32.62 -2.20
CA ALA A 376 17.35 31.50 -2.80
C ALA A 376 18.31 30.48 -3.44
N VAL A 377 19.35 30.97 -4.14
CA VAL A 377 20.41 30.12 -4.72
C VAL A 377 21.20 29.39 -3.63
N MET A 378 21.59 30.08 -2.55
CA MET A 378 22.31 29.47 -1.42
C MET A 378 21.47 28.38 -0.74
N LEU A 379 20.19 28.65 -0.49
CA LEU A 379 19.28 27.67 0.10
C LEU A 379 19.10 26.44 -0.82
N CYS A 380 19.00 26.66 -2.13
CA CYS A 380 18.96 25.58 -3.12
C CYS A 380 20.24 24.72 -3.07
N GLN A 381 21.42 25.32 -2.93
CA GLN A 381 22.68 24.59 -2.77
C GLN A 381 22.68 23.71 -1.51
N TYR A 382 22.18 24.23 -0.38
CA TYR A 382 22.00 23.40 0.82
C TYR A 382 21.05 22.24 0.57
N GLY A 383 19.90 22.50 -0.07
CA GLY A 383 18.94 21.46 -0.43
C GLY A 383 19.54 20.35 -1.30
N MET A 384 20.37 20.71 -2.28
CA MET A 384 21.07 19.75 -3.14
C MET A 384 22.08 18.92 -2.36
N GLN A 385 22.87 19.53 -1.47
CA GLN A 385 23.82 18.79 -0.60
C GLN A 385 23.09 17.81 0.33
N ILE A 386 21.94 18.21 0.88
CA ILE A 386 21.13 17.35 1.75
C ILE A 386 20.51 16.19 0.94
N GLU A 387 19.92 16.44 -0.23
CA GLU A 387 19.41 15.37 -1.12
C GLU A 387 20.52 14.43 -1.55
N GLU A 388 21.71 14.95 -1.85
CA GLU A 388 22.88 14.14 -2.20
C GLU A 388 23.35 13.27 -1.02
N HIS A 389 23.28 13.75 0.21
CA HIS A 389 23.63 12.98 1.41
C HIS A 389 22.63 11.86 1.69
N PHE A 390 21.33 12.20 1.71
CA PHE A 390 20.26 11.24 2.03
C PHE A 390 19.81 10.40 0.83
N LYS A 391 20.37 10.62 -0.37
CA LYS A 391 20.07 9.89 -1.62
C LYS A 391 18.58 9.76 -1.93
N THR A 392 17.79 10.70 -1.44
CA THR A 392 16.34 10.74 -1.58
C THR A 392 15.89 12.19 -1.61
N PRO A 393 14.83 12.55 -2.36
CA PRO A 393 14.26 13.89 -2.35
C PRO A 393 13.89 14.30 -0.92
N GLN A 394 14.06 15.57 -0.57
CA GLN A 394 13.91 16.06 0.79
C GLN A 394 12.84 17.15 0.90
N ASP A 395 12.19 17.17 2.05
CA ASP A 395 11.34 18.22 2.59
C ASP A 395 12.08 18.88 3.75
N ILE A 396 12.42 20.15 3.59
CA ILE A 396 13.36 20.89 4.44
C ILE A 396 12.69 22.14 4.99
N GLU A 397 12.66 22.28 6.32
CA GLU A 397 12.26 23.53 6.98
C GLU A 397 13.48 24.42 7.20
N TRP A 398 13.34 25.71 6.94
CA TRP A 398 14.43 26.67 7.04
C TRP A 398 13.98 28.03 7.59
N ALA A 399 14.93 28.79 8.11
CA ALA A 399 14.76 30.17 8.57
C ALA A 399 15.88 31.07 8.04
N LEU A 400 15.54 32.34 7.81
CA LEU A 400 16.47 33.44 7.58
C LEU A 400 16.58 34.26 8.87
N ASP A 401 17.77 34.30 9.46
CA ASP A 401 18.01 35.03 10.71
C ASP A 401 18.09 36.56 10.48
N PRO A 402 18.18 37.38 11.54
CA PRO A 402 18.31 38.83 11.42
C PRO A 402 19.61 39.29 10.72
N ASN A 403 20.62 38.44 10.64
CA ASN A 403 21.90 38.70 9.98
C ASN A 403 21.92 38.20 8.51
N ASP A 404 20.74 37.90 7.95
CA ASP A 404 20.56 37.42 6.58
C ASP A 404 21.24 36.06 6.29
N SER A 405 21.46 35.27 7.34
CA SER A 405 22.01 33.91 7.28
C SER A 405 20.91 32.86 7.29
N ILE A 406 21.03 31.86 6.42
CA ILE A 406 20.09 30.74 6.31
C ILE A 406 20.45 29.65 7.31
N VAL A 407 19.43 29.15 8.02
CA VAL A 407 19.54 28.07 8.99
C VAL A 407 18.51 26.98 8.69
N ILE A 408 18.96 25.73 8.62
CA ILE A 408 18.12 24.55 8.39
C ILE A 408 17.55 24.04 9.71
N LEU A 409 16.22 24.07 9.84
CA LEU A 409 15.50 23.74 11.07
C LEU A 409 15.09 22.27 11.16
N GLN A 410 14.89 21.61 10.02
CA GLN A 410 14.51 20.21 9.92
C GLN A 410 14.75 19.69 8.50
N THR A 411 15.04 18.40 8.36
CA THR A 411 14.98 17.69 7.07
C THR A 411 14.33 16.33 7.24
N ARG A 412 13.58 15.91 6.24
CA ARG A 412 13.00 14.56 6.14
C ARG A 412 12.82 14.15 4.69
N PRO A 413 12.75 12.83 4.38
CA PRO A 413 12.45 12.38 3.03
C PRO A 413 11.10 12.92 2.52
N LEU A 414 11.10 13.50 1.33
CA LEU A 414 9.91 13.95 0.63
C LEU A 414 9.15 12.75 0.09
N ARG A 415 7.88 12.62 0.50
CA ARG A 415 6.98 11.59 -0.05
C ARG A 415 6.37 12.11 -1.34
N LEU A 416 6.83 11.57 -2.46
CA LEU A 416 6.21 11.82 -3.76
C LEU A 416 4.95 10.94 -3.84
N GLU A 417 3.77 11.56 -3.75
CA GLU A 417 2.54 10.87 -4.12
C GLU A 417 2.59 10.62 -5.62
N TYR A 418 2.93 9.39 -6.02
CA TYR A 418 2.75 8.95 -7.39
C TYR A 418 1.24 8.88 -7.66
N GLN A 419 0.66 10.01 -8.08
CA GLN A 419 -0.59 9.96 -8.82
C GLN A 419 -0.29 9.16 -10.10
N ASN A 420 -0.98 8.01 -10.25
CA ASN A 420 -1.03 7.22 -11.48
C ASN A 420 -1.72 8.02 -12.59
N ASN A 421 -1.09 9.10 -13.07
CA ASN A 421 -1.50 9.82 -14.26
C ASN A 421 -0.39 9.71 -15.31
N ASN A 422 -0.79 9.20 -16.47
CA ASN A 422 0.02 8.90 -17.65
C ASN A 422 0.80 10.11 -18.20
N HIS A 423 1.97 10.42 -17.65
CA HIS A 423 2.98 11.23 -18.36
C HIS A 423 4.35 10.55 -18.29
N GLN A 424 4.83 10.12 -19.45
CA GLN A 424 6.16 9.57 -19.69
C GLN A 424 7.25 10.56 -19.22
N LYS A 425 8.16 10.12 -18.35
CA LYS A 425 9.35 10.89 -17.91
C LYS A 425 10.32 11.02 -19.09
N VAL A 426 10.60 12.23 -19.57
CA VAL A 426 11.65 12.44 -20.59
C VAL A 426 13.00 12.57 -19.88
N ILE A 427 13.73 11.46 -19.79
CA ILE A 427 15.18 11.48 -19.50
C ILE A 427 15.89 11.96 -20.77
N PRO A 428 16.85 12.90 -20.71
CA PRO A 428 17.62 13.32 -21.89
C PRO A 428 18.28 12.09 -22.53
N VAL A 429 18.12 11.94 -23.85
CA VAL A 429 18.72 10.81 -24.60
C VAL A 429 20.25 10.95 -24.52
N PRO A 430 20.99 9.97 -23.95
CA PRO A 430 22.44 10.03 -23.91
C PRO A 430 23.02 10.10 -25.33
N SER A 431 23.82 11.13 -25.62
CA SER A 431 24.45 11.32 -26.92
C SER A 431 25.57 10.30 -27.15
N GLY A 432 25.55 9.57 -28.26
CA GLY A 432 26.62 8.64 -28.66
C GLY A 432 26.27 7.15 -28.56
N TYR A 433 25.09 6.80 -28.05
CA TYR A 433 24.62 5.41 -27.95
C TYR A 433 23.41 5.16 -28.86
N PRO A 434 23.43 4.16 -29.76
CA PRO A 434 22.29 3.86 -30.61
C PRO A 434 21.05 3.42 -29.82
N LEU A 435 19.95 4.17 -29.97
CA LEU A 435 18.64 3.83 -29.42
C LEU A 435 18.01 2.70 -30.26
N LEU A 436 17.68 1.59 -29.62
CA LEU A 436 17.09 0.39 -30.25
C LEU A 436 15.57 0.38 -30.13
N LEU A 437 15.03 0.77 -28.97
CA LEU A 437 13.59 0.85 -28.70
C LEU A 437 13.28 2.11 -27.91
N ASP A 438 12.17 2.76 -28.23
CA ASP A 438 11.67 3.97 -27.57
C ASP A 438 10.16 3.87 -27.35
N GLY A 439 9.65 4.57 -26.34
CA GLY A 439 8.21 4.65 -26.05
C GLY A 439 7.60 3.39 -25.43
N GLY A 440 8.39 2.52 -24.80
CA GLY A 440 7.88 1.38 -24.06
C GLY A 440 7.22 1.78 -22.74
N ASP A 441 6.26 0.97 -22.29
CA ASP A 441 5.55 1.17 -21.03
C ASP A 441 6.43 0.79 -19.84
N VAL A 442 6.67 1.74 -18.94
CA VAL A 442 7.46 1.51 -17.73
C VAL A 442 6.65 0.70 -16.72
N ALA A 443 7.03 -0.56 -16.56
CA ALA A 443 6.39 -1.46 -15.59
C ALA A 443 7.08 -1.42 -14.23
N CYS A 444 8.40 -1.51 -14.21
CA CYS A 444 9.23 -1.31 -13.01
C CYS A 444 10.38 -0.37 -13.37
N PRO A 445 10.51 0.79 -12.72
CA PRO A 445 11.61 1.72 -12.98
C PRO A 445 12.98 1.11 -12.62
N GLY A 446 14.05 1.70 -13.16
CA GLY A 446 15.45 1.32 -12.93
C GLY A 446 16.23 1.10 -14.23
N VAL A 447 17.53 0.83 -14.12
CA VAL A 447 18.42 0.57 -15.26
C VAL A 447 19.06 -0.81 -15.15
N GLY A 448 19.03 -1.59 -16.22
CA GLY A 448 19.67 -2.91 -16.29
C GLY A 448 20.55 -3.06 -17.53
N PHE A 449 21.71 -3.71 -17.36
CA PHE A 449 22.64 -4.01 -18.44
C PHE A 449 22.98 -5.50 -18.47
N GLY A 450 22.96 -6.10 -19.67
CA GLY A 450 23.31 -7.51 -19.87
C GLY A 450 23.09 -7.98 -21.31
N GLU A 451 23.31 -9.26 -21.54
CA GLU A 451 23.05 -9.92 -22.83
C GLU A 451 21.54 -10.15 -23.02
N ALA A 452 21.01 -9.75 -24.16
CA ALA A 452 19.62 -10.00 -24.54
C ALA A 452 19.39 -11.50 -24.78
N TYR A 453 18.50 -12.10 -23.98
CA TYR A 453 18.14 -13.51 -24.07
C TYR A 453 16.66 -13.65 -24.45
N ILE A 454 16.39 -14.14 -25.67
CA ILE A 454 15.04 -14.25 -26.20
C ILE A 454 14.38 -15.54 -25.69
N VAL A 455 13.33 -15.39 -24.89
CA VAL A 455 12.56 -16.51 -24.33
C VAL A 455 11.33 -16.78 -25.20
N ARG A 456 11.24 -17.98 -25.77
CA ARG A 456 10.10 -18.43 -26.60
C ARG A 456 9.29 -19.55 -25.94
N SER A 457 9.94 -20.40 -25.14
CA SER A 457 9.30 -21.50 -24.42
C SER A 457 9.86 -21.72 -23.02
N GLU A 458 9.17 -22.53 -22.21
CA GLU A 458 9.57 -22.89 -20.84
C GLU A 458 10.96 -23.52 -20.76
N SER A 459 11.39 -24.24 -21.79
CA SER A 459 12.73 -24.81 -21.91
C SER A 459 13.84 -23.75 -21.83
N ASP A 460 13.61 -22.57 -22.39
CA ASP A 460 14.62 -21.51 -22.51
C ASP A 460 14.89 -20.86 -21.13
N LEU A 461 13.90 -20.92 -20.23
CA LEU A 461 14.02 -20.42 -18.86
C LEU A 461 14.97 -21.28 -18.01
N LEU A 462 15.10 -22.57 -18.34
CA LEU A 462 16.02 -23.48 -17.63
C LEU A 462 17.49 -23.18 -17.96
N THR A 463 17.77 -22.65 -19.14
CA THR A 463 19.11 -22.32 -19.63
C THR A 463 19.42 -20.82 -19.58
N PHE A 464 18.58 -20.03 -18.92
CA PHE A 464 18.75 -18.58 -18.83
C PHE A 464 20.04 -18.21 -18.05
N PRO A 465 20.91 -17.36 -18.61
CA PRO A 465 22.19 -17.01 -17.99
C PRO A 465 22.03 -16.03 -16.83
N ASP A 466 22.91 -16.13 -15.84
CA ASP A 466 22.97 -15.16 -14.75
C ASP A 466 23.44 -13.80 -15.28
N GLY A 467 22.69 -12.73 -15.00
CA GLY A 467 22.98 -11.39 -15.49
C GLY A 467 22.37 -11.01 -16.84
N GLY A 468 21.59 -11.90 -17.47
CA GLY A 468 20.95 -11.64 -18.77
C GLY A 468 19.77 -10.65 -18.71
N VAL A 469 19.42 -10.07 -19.86
CA VAL A 469 18.19 -9.28 -20.06
C VAL A 469 17.14 -10.16 -20.73
N LEU A 470 16.01 -10.38 -20.07
CA LEU A 470 14.94 -11.22 -20.59
C LEU A 470 14.18 -10.46 -21.67
N VAL A 471 14.17 -11.00 -22.89
CA VAL A 471 13.41 -10.44 -24.02
C VAL A 471 12.32 -11.43 -24.43
N ALA A 472 11.06 -11.00 -24.50
CA ALA A 472 9.96 -11.90 -24.83
C ALA A 472 8.81 -11.21 -25.59
N ALA A 473 8.01 -12.00 -26.31
CA ALA A 473 6.87 -11.47 -27.05
C ALA A 473 5.72 -11.03 -26.11
N HIS A 474 5.50 -11.77 -25.03
CA HIS A 474 4.40 -11.57 -24.09
C HIS A 474 4.87 -11.76 -22.65
N SER A 475 4.17 -11.15 -21.70
CA SER A 475 4.32 -11.45 -20.28
C SER A 475 3.93 -12.91 -19.96
N SER A 476 4.74 -13.62 -19.17
CA SER A 476 4.41 -14.95 -18.64
C SER A 476 4.66 -15.03 -17.13
N PRO A 477 3.73 -15.59 -16.34
CA PRO A 477 3.94 -15.88 -14.91
C PRO A 477 5.17 -16.77 -14.64
N GLN A 478 5.58 -17.58 -15.62
CA GLN A 478 6.70 -18.52 -15.48
C GLN A 478 8.07 -17.81 -15.43
N TYR A 479 8.14 -16.55 -15.85
CA TYR A 479 9.38 -15.78 -15.79
C TYR A 479 9.86 -15.56 -14.35
N VAL A 480 8.98 -15.76 -13.36
CA VAL A 480 9.35 -15.81 -11.92
C VAL A 480 10.58 -16.72 -11.67
N MET A 481 10.74 -17.79 -12.46
CA MET A 481 11.85 -18.74 -12.34
C MET A 481 13.24 -18.11 -12.56
N VAL A 482 13.32 -17.03 -13.33
CA VAL A 482 14.57 -16.38 -13.73
C VAL A 482 14.68 -14.93 -13.25
N MET A 483 13.70 -14.41 -12.51
CA MET A 483 13.67 -13.02 -12.02
C MET A 483 14.93 -12.64 -11.24
N ARG A 484 15.42 -13.52 -10.37
CA ARG A 484 16.63 -13.26 -9.56
C ARG A 484 17.92 -13.23 -10.38
N LYS A 485 17.89 -13.79 -11.59
CA LYS A 485 19.02 -13.87 -12.52
C LYS A 485 19.01 -12.72 -13.52
N ALA A 486 17.82 -12.22 -13.88
CA ALA A 486 17.65 -11.19 -14.88
C ALA A 486 18.06 -9.81 -14.36
N LYS A 487 18.71 -9.01 -15.22
CA LYS A 487 19.07 -7.61 -14.94
C LYS A 487 18.05 -6.61 -15.46
N ALA A 488 17.27 -6.98 -16.45
CA ALA A 488 16.11 -6.24 -16.92
C ALA A 488 15.17 -7.15 -17.70
N ILE A 489 13.96 -6.67 -17.96
CA ILE A 489 12.93 -7.34 -18.75
C ILE A 489 12.43 -6.40 -19.83
N VAL A 490 12.35 -6.90 -21.06
CA VAL A 490 11.79 -6.18 -22.20
C VAL A 490 10.77 -7.06 -22.90
N THR A 491 9.53 -6.59 -23.07
CA THR A 491 8.52 -7.35 -23.82
C THR A 491 7.86 -6.55 -24.94
N ASN A 492 7.44 -7.23 -26.02
CA ASN A 492 6.68 -6.59 -27.10
C ASN A 492 5.29 -6.15 -26.63
N SER A 493 4.71 -6.90 -25.68
CA SER A 493 3.36 -6.67 -25.16
C SER A 493 3.28 -6.96 -23.67
N GLY A 494 2.38 -6.26 -22.99
CA GLY A 494 2.19 -6.32 -21.53
C GLY A 494 1.72 -4.96 -21.03
N SER A 495 0.96 -4.92 -19.94
CA SER A 495 0.46 -3.67 -19.36
C SER A 495 1.17 -3.32 -18.05
N ILE A 496 1.23 -2.03 -17.73
CA ILE A 496 1.78 -1.48 -16.48
C ILE A 496 1.01 -1.98 -15.23
N SER A 497 -0.24 -2.42 -15.41
CA SER A 497 -1.09 -3.03 -14.38
C SER A 497 -1.15 -4.56 -14.44
N GLY A 498 -0.49 -5.18 -15.41
CA GLY A 498 -0.53 -6.63 -15.64
C GLY A 498 0.35 -7.41 -14.68
N HIS A 499 0.12 -8.72 -14.60
CA HIS A 499 0.83 -9.62 -13.68
C HIS A 499 2.37 -9.53 -13.79
N MET A 500 2.91 -9.27 -15.00
CA MET A 500 4.35 -9.08 -15.18
C MET A 500 4.86 -7.75 -14.62
N ALA A 501 4.07 -6.68 -14.67
CA ALA A 501 4.46 -5.44 -14.03
C ALA A 501 4.49 -5.59 -12.51
N THR A 502 3.53 -6.33 -11.95
CA THR A 502 3.52 -6.69 -10.52
C THR A 502 4.74 -7.53 -10.15
N LEU A 503 5.02 -8.61 -10.89
CA LEU A 503 6.20 -9.47 -10.64
C LEU A 503 7.51 -8.70 -10.82
N ALA A 504 7.64 -7.85 -11.85
CA ALA A 504 8.85 -7.03 -12.03
C ALA A 504 9.09 -6.09 -10.85
N ARG A 505 8.02 -5.47 -10.30
CA ARG A 505 8.09 -4.64 -9.09
C ARG A 505 8.42 -5.44 -7.84
N GLU A 506 7.79 -6.59 -7.67
CA GLU A 506 7.99 -7.52 -6.54
C GLU A 506 9.46 -7.99 -6.47
N PHE A 507 10.05 -8.31 -7.62
CA PHE A 507 11.45 -8.74 -7.69
C PHE A 507 12.44 -7.59 -7.93
N LYS A 508 11.95 -6.34 -8.01
CA LYS A 508 12.73 -5.12 -8.30
C LYS A 508 13.64 -5.25 -9.53
N VAL A 509 13.11 -5.85 -10.59
CA VAL A 509 13.81 -6.00 -11.88
C VAL A 509 13.30 -4.91 -12.83
N PRO A 510 14.18 -4.02 -13.34
CA PRO A 510 13.80 -3.00 -14.31
C PRO A 510 13.05 -3.60 -15.50
N ALA A 511 11.87 -3.07 -15.82
CA ALA A 511 10.99 -3.67 -16.82
C ALA A 511 10.33 -2.65 -17.73
N VAL A 512 10.54 -2.82 -19.03
CA VAL A 512 9.89 -2.08 -20.11
C VAL A 512 8.99 -3.04 -20.87
N LEU A 513 7.69 -2.79 -20.82
CA LEU A 513 6.67 -3.60 -21.51
C LEU A 513 6.18 -2.84 -22.75
N ASN A 514 5.34 -3.51 -23.53
CA ASN A 514 4.64 -2.90 -24.67
C ASN A 514 5.56 -2.17 -25.68
N THR A 515 6.79 -2.67 -25.87
CA THR A 515 7.73 -2.08 -26.83
C THR A 515 7.34 -2.34 -28.29
N HIS A 516 6.30 -3.16 -28.52
CA HIS A 516 5.80 -3.66 -29.79
C HIS A 516 6.76 -4.53 -30.62
N ALA A 517 8.07 -4.27 -30.55
CA ALA A 517 9.08 -4.81 -31.46
C ALA A 517 10.34 -5.39 -30.77
N ALA A 518 10.37 -5.59 -29.46
CA ALA A 518 11.58 -6.07 -28.77
C ALA A 518 12.15 -7.38 -29.32
N THR A 519 11.33 -8.41 -29.58
CA THR A 519 11.80 -9.70 -30.11
C THR A 519 12.26 -9.68 -31.57
N THR A 520 11.88 -8.64 -32.32
CA THR A 520 12.29 -8.44 -33.71
C THR A 520 13.51 -7.53 -33.84
N THR A 521 13.65 -6.56 -32.93
CA THR A 521 14.73 -5.58 -32.95
C THR A 521 15.96 -6.05 -32.18
N LEU A 522 15.78 -6.71 -31.03
CA LEU A 522 16.87 -7.21 -30.18
C LEU A 522 17.28 -8.62 -30.61
N LYS A 523 18.59 -8.85 -30.79
CA LYS A 523 19.14 -10.15 -31.21
C LYS A 523 19.66 -10.95 -30.00
N PRO A 524 19.56 -12.29 -30.01
CA PRO A 524 20.14 -13.11 -28.95
C PRO A 524 21.64 -12.82 -28.76
N GLY A 525 22.08 -12.66 -27.52
CA GLY A 525 23.48 -12.37 -27.15
C GLY A 525 23.90 -10.91 -27.36
N MET A 526 23.00 -10.04 -27.82
CA MET A 526 23.31 -8.61 -27.97
C MET A 526 23.43 -7.94 -26.60
N LEU A 527 24.53 -7.23 -26.36
CA LEU A 527 24.67 -6.41 -25.16
C LEU A 527 23.78 -5.18 -25.25
N ILE A 528 22.90 -4.99 -24.26
CA ILE A 528 21.94 -3.88 -24.24
C ILE A 528 21.85 -3.23 -22.86
N THR A 529 21.52 -1.94 -22.84
CA THR A 529 21.13 -1.21 -21.63
C THR A 529 19.65 -0.89 -21.71
N VAL A 530 18.87 -1.35 -20.73
CA VAL A 530 17.45 -1.08 -20.59
C VAL A 530 17.28 0.04 -19.58
N ASP A 531 16.82 1.20 -20.06
CA ASP A 531 16.41 2.32 -19.22
C ASP A 531 14.89 2.23 -19.00
N ALA A 532 14.51 1.51 -17.96
CA ALA A 532 13.12 1.40 -17.57
C ALA A 532 12.62 2.66 -16.83
N ASN A 533 13.44 3.68 -16.60
CA ASN A 533 12.95 4.96 -16.10
C ASN A 533 12.31 5.81 -17.21
N SER A 534 12.79 5.67 -18.45
CA SER A 534 12.26 6.37 -19.63
C SER A 534 11.58 5.47 -20.67
N GLY A 535 11.57 4.15 -20.47
CA GLY A 535 10.95 3.21 -21.41
C GLY A 535 11.77 2.95 -22.66
N ARG A 536 13.10 3.06 -22.56
CA ARG A 536 14.04 3.00 -23.70
C ARG A 536 15.04 1.85 -23.58
N VAL A 537 15.53 1.39 -24.73
CA VAL A 537 16.59 0.36 -24.80
C VAL A 537 17.69 0.84 -25.74
N TYR A 538 18.94 0.79 -25.28
CA TYR A 538 20.13 1.22 -26.01
C TYR A 538 21.03 0.03 -26.36
N SER A 539 21.79 0.18 -27.44
CA SER A 539 22.84 -0.76 -27.83
C SER A 539 24.09 -0.57 -26.97
N GLY A 540 24.64 -1.68 -26.47
CA GLY A 540 25.85 -1.68 -25.66
C GLY A 540 25.62 -1.20 -24.22
N LYS A 541 26.73 -1.01 -23.50
CA LYS A 541 26.73 -0.50 -22.12
C LYS A 541 26.67 1.03 -22.17
N VAL A 542 25.71 1.63 -21.47
CA VAL A 542 25.64 3.09 -21.27
C VAL A 542 26.05 3.39 -19.82
N PRO A 543 27.32 3.73 -19.55
CA PRO A 543 27.82 3.92 -18.20
C PRO A 543 27.08 5.02 -17.46
N GLU A 544 26.68 6.12 -18.11
CA GLU A 544 26.00 7.23 -17.44
C GLU A 544 24.66 6.80 -16.83
N LEU A 545 23.89 5.94 -17.51
CA LEU A 545 22.61 5.42 -17.01
C LEU A 545 22.81 4.38 -15.88
N ILE A 546 23.86 3.57 -15.97
CA ILE A 546 24.19 2.55 -14.98
C ILE A 546 24.75 3.18 -13.71
N ASP A 547 25.58 4.22 -13.87
CA ASP A 547 26.20 4.99 -12.80
C ASP A 547 25.14 5.80 -12.03
N LEU A 548 24.11 6.33 -12.70
CA LEU A 548 22.95 6.97 -12.05
C LEU A 548 22.20 6.02 -11.10
N GLU A 549 22.01 4.74 -11.46
CA GLU A 549 21.36 3.74 -10.59
C GLU A 549 22.31 3.24 -9.48
N THR A 550 23.62 3.18 -9.74
CA THR A 550 24.63 2.77 -8.72
C THR A 550 25.04 3.88 -7.77
N GLN A 551 24.80 5.16 -8.11
CA GLN A 551 25.01 6.31 -7.23
C GLN A 551 23.92 6.48 -6.17
N ASP A 552 22.79 5.79 -6.31
CA ASP A 552 21.68 5.69 -5.36
C ASP A 552 22.03 4.81 -4.14
N ARG A 553 23.21 5.05 -3.56
CA ARG A 553 23.77 4.24 -2.48
C ARG A 553 22.95 4.41 -1.21
N ALA A 554 22.32 3.32 -0.85
CA ALA A 554 21.70 3.07 0.43
C ALA A 554 22.65 3.30 1.62
N PHE A 555 22.62 4.50 2.17
CA PHE A 555 23.51 4.91 3.27
C PHE A 555 23.31 4.09 4.55
N MET A 556 22.18 3.37 4.71
CA MET A 556 21.94 2.47 5.85
C MET A 556 22.57 1.07 5.71
N LYS A 557 23.09 0.68 4.53
CA LYS A 557 23.39 -0.73 4.19
C LYS A 557 24.43 -1.42 5.07
N ASP A 558 25.18 -0.68 5.89
CA ASP A 558 26.18 -1.23 6.81
C ASP A 558 25.82 -1.02 8.30
N SER A 559 24.66 -0.41 8.58
CA SER A 559 24.25 -0.16 9.95
C SER A 559 23.83 -1.45 10.67
N PRO A 560 24.09 -1.59 11.99
CA PRO A 560 23.62 -2.74 12.76
C PRO A 560 22.10 -2.94 12.69
N VAL A 561 21.34 -1.84 12.63
CA VAL A 561 19.87 -1.86 12.54
C VAL A 561 19.41 -2.44 11.20
N PHE A 562 20.09 -2.08 10.10
CA PHE A 562 19.80 -2.63 8.78
C PHE A 562 20.07 -4.14 8.71
N HIS A 563 21.19 -4.61 9.29
CA HIS A 563 21.48 -6.04 9.38
C HIS A 563 20.42 -6.82 10.18
N THR A 564 19.92 -6.23 11.27
CA THR A 564 18.81 -6.82 12.04
C THR A 564 17.53 -6.91 11.21
N LEU A 565 17.16 -5.84 10.47
CA LEU A 565 16.01 -5.87 9.56
C LEU A 565 16.19 -6.95 8.49
N GLN A 566 17.38 -7.06 7.89
CA GLN A 566 17.67 -8.06 6.87
C GLN A 566 17.51 -9.50 7.40
N LYS A 567 17.98 -9.77 8.62
CA LYS A 567 17.84 -11.07 9.27
C LYS A 567 16.37 -11.42 9.54
N ILE A 568 15.61 -10.47 10.08
CA ILE A 568 14.18 -10.64 10.41
C ILE A 568 13.35 -10.77 9.14
N ALA A 569 13.61 -9.95 8.13
CA ALA A 569 12.91 -10.01 6.85
C ALA A 569 13.07 -11.36 6.16
N GLY A 570 14.21 -12.06 6.34
CA GLY A 570 14.41 -13.42 5.85
C GLY A 570 13.38 -14.44 6.36
N GLN A 571 12.73 -14.19 7.51
CA GLN A 571 11.70 -15.05 8.09
C GLN A 571 10.27 -14.59 7.74
N ILE A 572 10.14 -13.40 7.16
CA ILE A 572 8.85 -12.75 6.93
C ILE A 572 8.54 -12.72 5.44
N VAL A 573 9.44 -12.12 4.65
CA VAL A 573 9.21 -11.66 3.28
C VAL A 573 9.22 -12.76 2.21
N PRO A 574 10.19 -13.71 2.20
CA PRO A 574 10.29 -14.65 1.09
C PRO A 574 9.03 -15.50 0.90
N LEU A 575 8.52 -15.56 -0.33
CA LEU A 575 7.41 -16.45 -0.71
C LEU A 575 7.97 -17.75 -1.33
N ASN A 576 7.81 -18.86 -0.63
CA ASN A 576 8.22 -20.19 -1.08
C ASN A 576 7.02 -21.01 -1.60
N LEU A 577 5.81 -20.74 -1.08
CA LEU A 577 4.57 -21.41 -1.45
C LEU A 577 3.85 -20.72 -2.63
N VAL A 578 4.36 -20.91 -3.85
CA VAL A 578 3.87 -20.17 -5.04
C VAL A 578 2.70 -20.86 -5.76
N ASN A 579 2.68 -22.20 -5.85
CA ASN A 579 1.69 -22.93 -6.64
C ASN A 579 0.64 -23.64 -5.77
N PRO A 580 -0.63 -23.17 -5.74
CA PRO A 580 -1.72 -23.77 -4.95
C PRO A 580 -2.11 -25.19 -5.37
N LYS A 581 -1.80 -25.60 -6.60
CA LYS A 581 -2.09 -26.95 -7.11
C LYS A 581 -0.98 -27.96 -6.81
N SER A 582 0.12 -27.52 -6.22
CA SER A 582 1.22 -28.40 -5.86
C SER A 582 0.85 -29.28 -4.67
N SER A 583 1.29 -30.55 -4.67
CA SER A 583 1.21 -31.43 -3.50
C SER A 583 2.02 -30.93 -2.30
N ARG A 584 2.92 -29.95 -2.51
CA ARG A 584 3.68 -29.27 -1.46
C ARG A 584 2.97 -28.05 -0.87
N PHE A 585 1.80 -27.67 -1.39
CA PHE A 585 1.02 -26.55 -0.86
C PHE A 585 0.28 -26.93 0.43
N THR A 586 1.04 -27.16 1.50
CA THR A 586 0.55 -27.68 2.76
C THR A 586 1.10 -26.89 3.94
N PRO A 587 0.44 -26.90 5.11
CA PRO A 587 0.91 -26.23 6.31
C PRO A 587 2.35 -26.60 6.70
N GLU A 588 2.75 -27.84 6.41
CA GLU A 588 4.06 -28.42 6.73
C GLU A 588 5.23 -27.79 5.97
N ASN A 589 4.93 -27.15 4.83
CA ASN A 589 5.93 -26.53 3.97
C ASN A 589 6.00 -25.01 4.14
N CYS A 590 5.23 -24.42 5.05
CA CYS A 590 5.33 -23.01 5.39
C CYS A 590 6.64 -22.74 6.14
N LYS A 591 7.48 -21.84 5.60
CA LYS A 591 8.76 -21.45 6.24
C LYS A 591 8.78 -20.01 6.70
N THR A 592 7.97 -19.15 6.07
CA THR A 592 7.92 -17.72 6.35
C THR A 592 6.51 -17.27 6.72
N ILE A 593 6.37 -16.04 7.21
CA ILE A 593 5.06 -15.43 7.41
C ILE A 593 4.29 -15.28 6.08
N HIS A 594 4.98 -14.91 4.99
CA HIS A 594 4.36 -14.80 3.66
C HIS A 594 3.78 -16.15 3.19
N ASP A 595 4.48 -17.26 3.44
CA ASP A 595 3.98 -18.61 3.16
C ASP A 595 2.67 -18.91 3.91
N VAL A 596 2.63 -18.62 5.21
CA VAL A 596 1.44 -18.83 6.04
C VAL A 596 0.27 -17.95 5.56
N MET A 597 0.55 -16.68 5.25
CA MET A 597 -0.45 -15.75 4.70
C MET A 597 -1.05 -16.28 3.40
N ARG A 598 -0.20 -16.69 2.44
CA ARG A 598 -0.61 -17.21 1.14
C ARG A 598 -1.47 -18.47 1.28
N LEU A 599 -1.07 -19.39 2.16
CA LEU A 599 -1.81 -20.63 2.41
C LEU A 599 -3.18 -20.37 3.05
N LEU A 600 -3.24 -19.52 4.08
CA LEU A 600 -4.51 -19.18 4.74
C LEU A 600 -5.47 -18.46 3.81
N HIS A 601 -4.95 -17.58 2.93
CA HIS A 601 -5.75 -16.93 1.91
C HIS A 601 -6.42 -17.98 1.01
N GLU A 602 -5.66 -18.88 0.39
CA GLU A 602 -6.22 -19.93 -0.48
C GLU A 602 -7.19 -20.88 0.25
N PHE A 603 -6.83 -21.33 1.45
CA PHE A 603 -7.66 -22.25 2.21
C PHE A 603 -8.97 -21.60 2.68
N SER A 604 -8.96 -20.31 2.98
CA SER A 604 -10.16 -19.58 3.40
C SER A 604 -11.25 -19.60 2.32
N TYR A 605 -10.87 -19.50 1.04
CA TYR A 605 -11.80 -19.63 -0.08
C TYR A 605 -12.35 -21.05 -0.18
N LEU A 606 -11.50 -22.08 -0.07
CA LEU A 606 -11.93 -23.48 -0.10
C LEU A 606 -12.96 -23.82 0.99
N GLU A 607 -12.78 -23.31 2.20
CA GLU A 607 -13.70 -23.56 3.32
C GLU A 607 -15.04 -22.83 3.16
N ILE A 608 -15.04 -21.62 2.59
CA ILE A 608 -16.30 -20.93 2.22
C ILE A 608 -17.07 -21.75 1.18
N PHE A 609 -16.38 -22.33 0.19
CA PHE A 609 -17.03 -23.16 -0.83
C PHE A 609 -17.68 -24.43 -0.24
N LYS A 610 -16.96 -25.17 0.61
CA LYS A 610 -17.50 -26.36 1.30
C LYS A 610 -18.71 -26.05 2.18
N LEU A 611 -18.72 -24.86 2.78
CA LEU A 611 -19.80 -24.44 3.67
C LEU A 611 -21.09 -24.16 2.90
N GLY A 612 -21.00 -23.71 1.65
CA GLY A 612 -22.13 -23.67 0.72
C GLY A 612 -22.70 -25.08 0.49
N ASP A 613 -21.84 -26.06 0.23
CA ASP A 613 -22.23 -27.44 -0.10
C ASP A 613 -22.83 -28.20 1.11
N PHE A 614 -22.30 -28.07 2.32
CA PHE A 614 -22.81 -28.79 3.51
C PHE A 614 -24.23 -28.37 3.95
N THR A 615 -24.66 -27.15 3.63
CA THR A 615 -25.98 -26.65 4.03
C THR A 615 -27.14 -27.25 3.22
N THR A 616 -26.85 -28.09 2.23
CA THR A 616 -27.84 -28.65 1.31
C THR A 616 -28.18 -30.12 1.51
N ASP A 617 -27.37 -30.88 2.26
CA ASP A 617 -27.65 -32.30 2.56
C ASP A 617 -28.53 -32.54 3.80
N GLN A 618 -28.70 -31.55 4.69
CA GLN A 618 -29.59 -31.67 5.88
C GLN A 618 -31.06 -31.25 5.65
N GLY A 619 -31.49 -31.07 4.40
CA GLY A 619 -32.90 -31.17 3.97
C GLY A 619 -33.95 -30.24 4.59
N ARG A 620 -33.59 -29.19 5.36
CA ARG A 620 -34.60 -28.35 6.07
C ARG A 620 -34.47 -26.83 5.90
N ILE A 621 -33.54 -26.33 5.10
CA ILE A 621 -33.27 -24.88 5.03
C ILE A 621 -33.36 -24.31 3.61
N SER A 622 -33.09 -25.11 2.58
CA SER A 622 -33.18 -24.66 1.18
C SER A 622 -34.55 -24.95 0.57
N VAL A 623 -35.07 -24.01 -0.22
CA VAL A 623 -36.34 -24.15 -0.94
C VAL A 623 -36.08 -24.03 -2.44
N LYS A 624 -36.63 -24.92 -3.27
CA LYS A 624 -36.41 -24.87 -4.72
C LYS A 624 -37.23 -23.74 -5.34
N LEU A 625 -36.62 -22.91 -6.17
CA LEU A 625 -37.32 -21.89 -6.93
C LEU A 625 -38.11 -22.54 -8.08
N ASP A 626 -39.41 -22.27 -8.14
CA ASP A 626 -40.30 -22.66 -9.24
C ASP A 626 -40.41 -21.49 -10.23
N ALA A 627 -39.44 -21.44 -11.15
CA ALA A 627 -39.32 -20.42 -12.19
C ALA A 627 -38.92 -21.09 -13.52
N ALA A 628 -39.37 -20.52 -14.63
CA ALA A 628 -38.99 -20.96 -15.98
C ALA A 628 -37.55 -20.51 -16.31
N LEU A 629 -36.58 -21.01 -15.55
CA LEU A 629 -35.16 -20.71 -15.71
C LEU A 629 -34.41 -21.94 -16.21
N PRO A 630 -33.33 -21.75 -16.98
CA PRO A 630 -32.49 -22.84 -17.46
C PRO A 630 -31.58 -23.48 -16.38
N ILE A 631 -31.81 -23.18 -15.09
CA ILE A 631 -31.00 -23.62 -13.95
C ILE A 631 -31.89 -24.07 -12.79
N ASP A 632 -31.46 -25.12 -12.09
CA ASP A 632 -32.09 -25.56 -10.84
C ASP A 632 -31.56 -24.72 -9.66
N LEU A 633 -32.31 -23.70 -9.25
CA LEU A 633 -31.94 -22.78 -8.18
C LEU A 633 -32.60 -23.14 -6.84
N TYR A 634 -31.80 -23.26 -5.79
CA TYR A 634 -32.22 -23.50 -4.42
C TYR A 634 -31.90 -22.29 -3.53
N ILE A 635 -32.90 -21.81 -2.79
CA ILE A 635 -32.81 -20.58 -2.00
C ILE A 635 -32.65 -20.91 -0.52
N ILE A 636 -31.66 -20.29 0.13
CA ILE A 636 -31.43 -20.32 1.58
C ILE A 636 -31.67 -18.92 2.13
N ASP A 637 -32.75 -18.73 2.88
CA ASP A 637 -33.12 -17.44 3.45
C ASP A 637 -32.49 -17.24 4.84
N LEU A 638 -31.64 -16.22 4.98
CA LEU A 638 -30.98 -15.73 6.20
C LEU A 638 -31.86 -14.78 7.05
N GLY A 639 -33.11 -14.57 6.64
CA GLY A 639 -34.11 -13.72 7.30
C GLY A 639 -34.53 -12.54 6.40
N GLY A 640 -35.85 -12.37 6.23
CA GLY A 640 -36.44 -11.26 5.46
C GLY A 640 -36.28 -11.38 3.93
N GLY A 641 -35.70 -12.46 3.41
CA GLY A 641 -35.51 -12.67 1.97
C GLY A 641 -36.70 -13.31 1.26
N LEU A 642 -37.59 -14.01 1.98
CA LEU A 642 -38.81 -14.66 1.46
C LEU A 642 -40.05 -14.19 2.25
N GLY A 643 -41.21 -14.15 1.58
CA GLY A 643 -42.51 -13.87 2.21
C GLY A 643 -43.07 -15.03 3.04
N ASN A 644 -44.39 -15.03 3.31
CA ASN A 644 -45.07 -16.07 4.12
C ASN A 644 -44.63 -17.47 3.69
N ARG A 645 -43.84 -18.14 4.56
CA ARG A 645 -43.30 -19.48 4.29
C ARG A 645 -44.47 -20.47 4.23
N PRO A 646 -44.71 -21.17 3.11
CA PRO A 646 -45.70 -22.24 3.11
C PRO A 646 -45.18 -23.39 3.97
N GLU A 647 -45.86 -23.69 5.08
CA GLU A 647 -45.45 -24.69 6.09
C GLU A 647 -45.24 -26.13 5.54
N LYS A 648 -45.62 -26.41 4.29
CA LYS A 648 -45.55 -27.74 3.67
C LYS A 648 -45.01 -27.80 2.23
N ARG A 649 -44.50 -26.70 1.65
CA ARG A 649 -44.00 -26.71 0.25
C ARG A 649 -42.49 -26.47 0.18
N PHE A 650 -41.76 -27.46 -0.34
CA PHE A 650 -40.34 -27.38 -0.71
C PHE A 650 -40.10 -26.57 -2.01
N ARG A 651 -41.06 -25.75 -2.44
CA ARG A 651 -40.99 -24.90 -3.62
C ARG A 651 -41.53 -23.50 -3.35
N VAL A 652 -40.86 -22.49 -3.90
CA VAL A 652 -41.19 -21.06 -3.78
C VAL A 652 -41.31 -20.49 -5.18
N LYS A 653 -42.35 -19.68 -5.43
CA LYS A 653 -42.53 -18.96 -6.70
C LYS A 653 -41.79 -17.62 -6.67
N THR A 654 -41.53 -17.03 -7.84
CA THR A 654 -40.80 -15.75 -7.96
C THR A 654 -41.46 -14.58 -7.25
N ASP A 655 -42.80 -14.56 -7.18
CA ASP A 655 -43.61 -13.55 -6.47
C ASP A 655 -43.45 -13.59 -4.94
N GLN A 656 -43.03 -14.73 -4.40
CA GLN A 656 -42.81 -14.95 -2.96
C GLN A 656 -41.42 -14.53 -2.48
N ILE A 657 -40.53 -14.11 -3.40
CA ILE A 657 -39.22 -13.56 -3.05
C ILE A 657 -39.41 -12.12 -2.57
N ILE A 658 -38.78 -11.74 -1.46
CA ILE A 658 -38.76 -10.36 -0.95
C ILE A 658 -37.40 -9.70 -1.23
N SER A 659 -36.31 -10.48 -1.18
CA SER A 659 -34.94 -10.01 -1.42
C SER A 659 -34.84 -9.24 -2.75
N GLN A 660 -34.61 -7.94 -2.66
CA GLN A 660 -34.50 -7.07 -3.83
C GLN A 660 -33.27 -7.40 -4.70
N PRO A 661 -32.08 -7.70 -4.13
CA PRO A 661 -30.95 -8.16 -4.94
C PRO A 661 -31.26 -9.44 -5.73
N LEU A 662 -31.97 -10.41 -5.13
CA LEU A 662 -32.33 -11.64 -5.84
C LEU A 662 -33.39 -11.39 -6.91
N LYS A 663 -34.37 -10.51 -6.68
CA LYS A 663 -35.34 -10.13 -7.71
C LYS A 663 -34.67 -9.56 -8.95
N ALA A 664 -33.78 -8.58 -8.77
CA ALA A 664 -33.04 -7.96 -9.86
C ALA A 664 -32.26 -9.00 -10.68
N LEU A 665 -31.61 -9.95 -10.00
CA LEU A 665 -30.88 -11.04 -10.67
C LEU A 665 -31.82 -11.93 -11.52
N LEU A 666 -32.95 -12.33 -10.93
CA LEU A 666 -33.92 -13.22 -11.58
C LEU A 666 -34.66 -12.54 -12.73
N GLU A 667 -34.93 -11.24 -12.63
CA GLU A 667 -35.50 -10.42 -13.71
C GLU A 667 -34.56 -10.42 -14.91
N GLY A 668 -33.27 -10.14 -14.70
CA GLY A 668 -32.25 -10.22 -15.75
C GLY A 668 -32.17 -11.60 -16.41
N MET A 669 -32.15 -12.68 -15.62
CA MET A 669 -32.13 -14.03 -16.16
C MET A 669 -33.39 -14.38 -16.96
N SER A 670 -34.57 -14.00 -16.47
CA SER A 670 -35.84 -14.32 -17.09
C SER A 670 -36.05 -13.57 -18.41
N ASN A 671 -35.64 -12.29 -18.46
CA ASN A 671 -35.74 -11.46 -19.66
C ASN A 671 -34.89 -12.04 -20.80
N GLU A 672 -33.63 -12.39 -20.51
CA GLU A 672 -32.72 -12.99 -21.48
C GLU A 672 -33.17 -14.39 -21.93
N ALA A 673 -33.72 -15.21 -21.02
CA ALA A 673 -34.21 -16.55 -21.33
C ALA A 673 -35.44 -16.55 -22.27
N ARG A 674 -36.32 -15.54 -22.16
CA ARG A 674 -37.48 -15.39 -23.07
C ARG A 674 -37.07 -14.97 -24.48
N GLN A 675 -36.01 -14.17 -24.60
CA GLN A 675 -35.50 -13.67 -25.89
C GLN A 675 -34.71 -14.73 -26.67
N ASN A 676 -34.11 -15.73 -25.99
CA ASN A 676 -33.24 -16.75 -26.59
C ASN A 676 -33.86 -18.17 -26.62
N THR A 677 -34.92 -18.38 -27.40
CA THR A 677 -35.71 -19.65 -27.42
C THR A 677 -35.36 -20.66 -28.53
N GLY A 678 -34.35 -20.42 -29.38
CA GLY A 678 -33.96 -21.36 -30.45
C GLY A 678 -32.92 -22.42 -30.04
N PRO A 679 -32.98 -23.67 -30.57
CA PRO A 679 -31.94 -24.66 -30.36
C PRO A 679 -30.62 -24.18 -30.97
N ARG A 680 -29.56 -24.10 -30.16
CA ARG A 680 -28.24 -23.66 -30.61
C ARG A 680 -27.54 -24.80 -31.38
N PRO A 681 -26.95 -24.54 -32.56
CA PRO A 681 -26.35 -25.59 -33.38
C PRO A 681 -25.19 -26.24 -32.62
N VAL A 682 -25.23 -27.57 -32.50
CA VAL A 682 -24.16 -28.36 -31.88
C VAL A 682 -23.11 -28.66 -32.95
N ASN A 683 -21.91 -28.07 -32.82
CA ASN A 683 -20.79 -28.43 -33.69
C ASN A 683 -20.26 -29.82 -33.28
N LEU A 684 -20.58 -30.85 -34.07
CA LEU A 684 -20.25 -32.25 -33.79
C LEU A 684 -18.74 -32.47 -33.57
N GLY A 685 -17.88 -31.72 -34.26
CA GLY A 685 -16.42 -31.81 -34.10
C GLY A 685 -15.93 -31.35 -32.72
N GLY A 686 -16.54 -30.31 -32.15
CA GLY A 686 -16.25 -29.85 -30.79
C GLY A 686 -16.82 -30.77 -29.71
N PHE A 687 -17.93 -31.45 -30.00
CA PHE A 687 -18.55 -32.43 -29.09
C PHE A 687 -17.70 -33.72 -28.97
N PHE A 688 -17.11 -34.20 -30.07
CA PHE A 688 -16.24 -35.37 -30.09
C PHE A 688 -14.88 -35.14 -29.40
N SER A 689 -14.31 -33.93 -29.45
CA SER A 689 -13.04 -33.66 -28.74
C SER A 689 -13.19 -33.76 -27.22
N VAL A 690 -14.32 -33.27 -26.69
CA VAL A 690 -14.66 -33.33 -25.26
C VAL A 690 -14.94 -34.77 -24.80
N MET A 691 -15.57 -35.61 -25.64
CA MET A 691 -15.73 -37.06 -25.34
C MET A 691 -14.40 -37.83 -25.37
N SER A 692 -13.47 -37.43 -26.25
CA SER A 692 -12.17 -38.11 -26.37
C SER A 692 -11.25 -37.85 -25.17
N GLU A 693 -11.26 -36.64 -24.60
CA GLU A 693 -10.54 -36.32 -23.36
C GLU A 693 -11.06 -37.12 -22.14
N GLN A 694 -12.32 -37.57 -22.18
CA GLN A 694 -12.94 -38.35 -21.10
C GLN A 694 -12.60 -39.85 -21.15
N MET A 695 -12.28 -40.41 -22.31
CA MET A 695 -11.94 -41.84 -22.43
C MET A 695 -10.55 -42.20 -21.86
N PHE A 696 -9.66 -41.22 -21.72
CA PHE A 696 -8.27 -41.44 -21.27
C PHE A 696 -8.00 -41.05 -19.80
N SER A 697 -9.01 -40.64 -19.04
CA SER A 697 -8.89 -40.34 -17.60
C SER A 697 -9.70 -41.32 -16.74
N PRO A 698 -9.09 -42.23 -15.95
CA PRO A 698 -9.82 -43.05 -14.99
C PRO A 698 -10.28 -42.23 -13.77
N PRO A 699 -11.38 -42.59 -13.07
CA PRO A 699 -12.10 -41.68 -12.19
C PRO A 699 -11.59 -41.72 -10.74
N VAL A 700 -11.30 -40.56 -10.17
CA VAL A 700 -11.35 -40.34 -8.71
C VAL A 700 -12.36 -39.22 -8.46
N GLY A 701 -13.57 -39.60 -8.06
CA GLY A 701 -14.68 -38.68 -7.76
C GLY A 701 -15.37 -38.15 -9.01
N ALA A 702 -16.24 -38.95 -9.63
CA ALA A 702 -17.01 -38.55 -10.81
C ALA A 702 -17.86 -37.30 -10.54
N GLU A 703 -17.37 -36.13 -10.95
CA GLU A 703 -18.13 -34.88 -11.02
C GLU A 703 -19.24 -35.06 -12.06
N ARG A 704 -20.50 -35.02 -11.60
CA ARG A 704 -21.67 -35.24 -12.46
C ARG A 704 -22.11 -33.96 -13.14
N PHE A 705 -22.57 -34.10 -14.37
CA PHE A 705 -23.26 -33.07 -15.13
C PHE A 705 -24.57 -32.67 -14.41
N GLY A 706 -24.72 -31.42 -13.97
CA GLY A 706 -25.99 -30.88 -13.42
C GLY A 706 -26.05 -30.61 -11.90
N ASP A 707 -24.95 -30.22 -11.27
CA ASP A 707 -24.94 -29.78 -9.87
C ASP A 707 -25.91 -28.61 -9.59
N ARG A 708 -26.48 -28.58 -8.38
CA ARG A 708 -27.49 -27.60 -7.94
C ARG A 708 -26.90 -26.19 -7.83
N SER A 709 -27.64 -25.17 -8.29
CA SER A 709 -27.29 -23.76 -8.06
C SER A 709 -27.94 -23.25 -6.76
N TYR A 710 -27.28 -22.35 -6.03
CA TYR A 710 -27.71 -21.87 -4.73
C TYR A 710 -27.79 -20.35 -4.65
N ALA A 711 -28.77 -19.82 -3.93
CA ALA A 711 -28.87 -18.40 -3.56
C ALA A 711 -29.09 -18.27 -2.06
N ILE A 712 -28.14 -17.68 -1.35
CA ILE A 712 -28.24 -17.34 0.06
C ILE A 712 -28.67 -15.89 0.16
N ILE A 713 -29.81 -15.59 0.77
CA ILE A 713 -30.43 -14.26 0.68
C ILE A 713 -30.88 -13.69 2.03
N SER A 714 -30.96 -12.37 2.12
CA SER A 714 -31.76 -11.62 3.10
C SER A 714 -32.56 -10.54 2.37
N ASP A 715 -33.28 -9.69 3.10
CA ASP A 715 -33.90 -8.46 2.58
C ASP A 715 -32.96 -7.60 1.71
N LYS A 716 -31.69 -7.48 2.11
CA LYS A 716 -30.66 -6.57 1.54
C LYS A 716 -29.41 -7.27 1.02
N TYR A 717 -29.28 -8.57 1.23
CA TYR A 717 -28.07 -9.33 0.88
C TYR A 717 -28.40 -10.49 -0.05
N MET A 718 -27.47 -10.80 -0.95
CA MET A 718 -27.52 -12.00 -1.79
C MET A 718 -26.12 -12.54 -2.03
N ASN A 719 -25.94 -13.83 -1.82
CA ASN A 719 -24.84 -14.62 -2.35
C ASN A 719 -25.42 -15.69 -3.28
N PHE A 720 -25.24 -15.52 -4.58
CA PHE A 720 -25.68 -16.45 -5.60
C PHE A 720 -24.49 -17.22 -6.15
N SER A 721 -24.59 -18.55 -6.16
CA SER A 721 -23.60 -19.47 -6.71
C SER A 721 -24.25 -20.34 -7.76
N SER A 722 -23.79 -20.26 -9.00
CA SER A 722 -24.27 -21.07 -10.11
C SER A 722 -23.26 -22.13 -10.51
N ARG A 723 -23.74 -23.37 -10.62
CA ARG A 723 -23.04 -24.51 -11.23
C ARG A 723 -23.89 -24.98 -12.40
N VAL A 724 -23.42 -24.73 -13.63
CA VAL A 724 -24.14 -25.15 -14.86
C VAL A 724 -23.14 -25.79 -15.81
N GLY A 725 -23.17 -27.12 -15.87
CA GLY A 725 -22.16 -27.89 -16.60
C GLY A 725 -20.77 -27.68 -15.98
N TYR A 726 -19.79 -27.30 -16.79
CA TYR A 726 -18.38 -27.13 -16.40
C TYR A 726 -17.99 -25.69 -16.01
N HIS A 727 -18.97 -24.79 -15.85
CA HIS A 727 -18.75 -23.39 -15.50
C HIS A 727 -19.33 -23.07 -14.12
N TYR A 728 -18.59 -22.27 -13.37
CA TYR A 728 -18.89 -21.81 -12.02
C TYR A 728 -19.02 -20.29 -12.00
N SER A 729 -20.01 -19.76 -11.29
CA SER A 729 -20.15 -18.32 -11.09
C SER A 729 -20.60 -18.01 -9.68
N VAL A 730 -19.99 -16.99 -9.06
CA VAL A 730 -20.34 -16.49 -7.72
C VAL A 730 -20.66 -15.02 -7.81
N LEU A 731 -21.76 -14.62 -7.23
CA LEU A 731 -22.21 -13.24 -7.12
C LEU A 731 -22.51 -12.96 -5.65
N ASP A 732 -21.76 -12.06 -5.03
CA ASP A 732 -21.95 -11.63 -3.66
C ASP A 732 -22.29 -10.14 -3.65
N ALA A 733 -23.45 -9.77 -3.11
CA ALA A 733 -23.94 -8.41 -3.16
C ALA A 733 -24.63 -8.01 -1.84
N TYR A 734 -24.34 -6.79 -1.39
CA TYR A 734 -25.06 -6.13 -0.31
C TYR A 734 -25.63 -4.81 -0.81
N CYS A 735 -26.92 -4.61 -0.60
CA CYS A 735 -27.67 -3.44 -1.08
C CYS A 735 -28.55 -2.88 0.05
N GLY A 736 -28.07 -1.84 0.72
CA GLY A 736 -28.76 -1.08 1.76
C GLY A 736 -28.91 0.41 1.41
N GLN A 737 -29.45 1.20 2.34
CA GLN A 737 -29.69 2.63 2.13
C GLN A 737 -28.41 3.48 2.16
N THR A 738 -27.34 3.01 2.81
CA THR A 738 -26.06 3.74 2.87
C THR A 738 -25.18 3.37 1.67
N ALA A 739 -25.01 4.30 0.72
CA ALA A 739 -24.24 4.06 -0.50
C ALA A 739 -22.84 3.48 -0.26
N ASN A 740 -22.11 3.98 0.73
CA ASN A 740 -20.76 3.52 1.08
C ASN A 740 -20.67 2.06 1.55
N LYS A 741 -21.80 1.46 1.97
CA LYS A 741 -21.86 0.07 2.42
C LYS A 741 -22.25 -0.90 1.30
N ASN A 742 -22.69 -0.38 0.15
CA ASN A 742 -23.20 -1.21 -0.94
C ASN A 742 -22.07 -1.72 -1.82
N TYR A 743 -22.15 -2.99 -2.22
CA TYR A 743 -21.17 -3.62 -3.09
C TYR A 743 -21.75 -4.79 -3.89
N ILE A 744 -21.04 -5.12 -4.97
CA ILE A 744 -21.19 -6.30 -5.81
C ILE A 744 -19.77 -6.86 -6.02
N ASN A 745 -19.58 -8.13 -5.69
CA ASN A 745 -18.42 -8.92 -6.07
C ASN A 745 -18.91 -10.07 -6.95
N PHE A 746 -18.41 -10.15 -8.17
CA PHE A 746 -18.77 -11.21 -9.11
C PHE A 746 -17.53 -11.99 -9.54
N GLN A 747 -17.64 -13.31 -9.65
CA GLN A 747 -16.58 -14.19 -10.08
C GLN A 747 -17.15 -15.22 -11.05
N PHE A 748 -16.44 -15.47 -12.14
CA PHE A 748 -16.79 -16.47 -13.15
C PHE A 748 -15.58 -17.34 -13.44
N LYS A 749 -15.73 -18.68 -13.50
CA LYS A 749 -14.64 -19.61 -13.82
C LYS A 749 -15.13 -20.81 -14.65
N GLY A 750 -14.31 -21.28 -15.59
CA GLY A 750 -14.38 -22.66 -16.11
C GLY A 750 -14.94 -22.79 -17.52
N GLY A 751 -15.23 -24.04 -17.94
CA GLY A 751 -15.96 -24.36 -19.16
C GLY A 751 -15.77 -25.73 -19.80
N ALA A 752 -16.62 -26.05 -20.78
CA ALA A 752 -16.68 -27.38 -21.41
C ALA A 752 -15.72 -27.50 -22.60
N ALA A 753 -15.21 -26.37 -23.08
CA ALA A 753 -14.37 -26.26 -24.26
C ALA A 753 -12.86 -26.24 -23.92
N ASP A 754 -12.03 -26.28 -24.96
CA ASP A 754 -10.59 -26.16 -24.85
C ASP A 754 -10.16 -24.84 -24.18
N LYS A 755 -8.91 -24.80 -23.71
CA LYS A 755 -8.35 -23.69 -22.92
C LYS A 755 -8.47 -22.33 -23.64
N VAL A 756 -8.39 -22.29 -24.97
CA VAL A 756 -8.46 -21.05 -25.75
C VAL A 756 -9.89 -20.51 -25.76
N ARG A 757 -10.88 -21.37 -26.00
CA ARG A 757 -12.30 -21.00 -26.01
C ARG A 757 -12.81 -20.55 -24.63
N ARG A 758 -12.37 -21.20 -23.56
CA ARG A 758 -12.66 -20.77 -22.18
C ARG A 758 -12.09 -19.38 -21.86
N ASN A 759 -10.85 -19.12 -22.26
CA ASN A 759 -10.21 -17.81 -22.08
C ASN A 759 -10.92 -16.71 -22.90
N ARG A 760 -11.45 -17.04 -24.10
CA ARG A 760 -12.26 -16.10 -24.89
C ARG A 760 -13.56 -15.74 -24.18
N ARG A 761 -14.26 -16.72 -23.60
CA ARG A 761 -15.49 -16.48 -22.83
C ARG A 761 -15.21 -15.62 -21.59
N ALA A 762 -14.14 -15.87 -20.84
CA ALA A 762 -13.76 -15.07 -19.68
C ALA A 762 -13.42 -13.61 -20.08
N ARG A 763 -12.74 -13.42 -21.21
CA ARG A 763 -12.47 -12.08 -21.76
C ARG A 763 -13.72 -11.36 -22.25
N LEU A 764 -14.64 -12.07 -22.88
CA LEU A 764 -15.95 -11.51 -23.26
C LEU A 764 -16.72 -11.00 -22.03
N ILE A 765 -16.81 -11.83 -20.99
CA ILE A 765 -17.46 -11.47 -19.73
C ILE A 765 -16.77 -10.24 -19.13
N GLY A 766 -15.44 -10.22 -19.14
CA GLY A 766 -14.67 -9.08 -18.67
C GLY A 766 -14.96 -7.79 -19.44
N LEU A 767 -14.93 -7.86 -20.78
CA LEU A 767 -15.18 -6.72 -21.66
C LEU A 767 -16.58 -6.12 -21.45
N ILE A 768 -17.61 -6.98 -21.36
CA ILE A 768 -18.99 -6.54 -21.09
C ILE A 768 -19.07 -5.82 -19.74
N LEU A 769 -18.50 -6.42 -18.69
CA LEU A 769 -18.60 -5.87 -17.34
C LEU A 769 -17.76 -4.60 -17.14
N ASP A 770 -16.63 -4.50 -17.81
CA ASP A 770 -15.81 -3.28 -17.81
C ASP A 770 -16.57 -2.13 -18.47
N THR A 771 -17.20 -2.39 -19.63
CA THR A 771 -18.05 -1.40 -20.33
C THR A 771 -19.25 -0.98 -19.48
N LEU A 772 -19.78 -1.88 -18.65
CA LEU A 772 -20.85 -1.57 -17.69
C LEU A 772 -20.34 -0.84 -16.43
N GLY A 773 -19.06 -0.48 -16.34
CA GLY A 773 -18.47 0.34 -15.29
C GLY A 773 -18.05 -0.42 -14.03
N PHE A 774 -17.86 -1.73 -14.12
CA PHE A 774 -17.28 -2.52 -13.04
C PHE A 774 -15.75 -2.49 -13.07
N LEU A 775 -15.11 -2.68 -11.91
CA LEU A 775 -13.68 -2.97 -11.84
C LEU A 775 -13.46 -4.45 -12.15
N VAL A 776 -12.87 -4.75 -13.30
CA VAL A 776 -12.71 -6.12 -13.82
C VAL A 776 -11.25 -6.57 -13.78
N ASP A 777 -11.02 -7.81 -13.37
CA ASP A 777 -9.76 -8.55 -13.46
C ASP A 777 -10.02 -9.90 -14.15
N VAL A 778 -9.33 -10.19 -15.26
CA VAL A 778 -9.50 -11.44 -16.01
C VAL A 778 -8.18 -12.20 -16.03
N GLN A 779 -8.18 -13.42 -15.49
CA GLN A 779 -7.01 -14.28 -15.38
C GLN A 779 -7.30 -15.66 -15.98
N GLY A 780 -6.87 -15.89 -17.23
CA GLY A 780 -7.13 -17.15 -17.92
C GLY A 780 -8.63 -17.37 -18.17
N ASP A 781 -9.18 -18.46 -17.62
CA ASP A 781 -10.62 -18.79 -17.70
C ASP A 781 -11.43 -18.25 -16.51
N MET A 782 -10.83 -17.34 -15.73
CA MET A 782 -11.42 -16.68 -14.57
C MET A 782 -11.66 -15.19 -14.86
N THR A 783 -12.82 -14.69 -14.46
CA THR A 783 -13.15 -13.26 -14.41
C THR A 783 -13.59 -12.90 -13.00
N THR A 784 -12.91 -11.97 -12.34
CA THR A 784 -13.25 -11.41 -11.03
C THR A 784 -13.58 -9.94 -11.15
N VAL A 785 -14.66 -9.51 -10.53
CA VAL A 785 -15.26 -8.21 -10.79
C VAL A 785 -15.78 -7.58 -9.49
N ARG A 786 -15.59 -6.27 -9.33
CA ARG A 786 -16.06 -5.51 -8.17
C ARG A 786 -16.78 -4.23 -8.58
N PHE A 787 -17.81 -3.86 -7.83
CA PHE A 787 -18.51 -2.58 -7.95
C PHE A 787 -19.01 -2.18 -6.57
N SER A 788 -18.76 -0.96 -6.11
CA SER A 788 -19.06 -0.57 -4.71
C SER A 788 -19.29 0.93 -4.55
N LYS A 789 -19.78 1.34 -3.37
CA LYS A 789 -19.97 2.75 -2.96
C LYS A 789 -20.98 3.51 -3.83
N ARG A 790 -22.09 2.87 -4.20
CA ARG A 790 -23.17 3.46 -5.02
C ARG A 790 -24.53 3.30 -4.35
N GLU A 791 -25.49 4.12 -4.77
CA GLU A 791 -26.88 4.04 -4.31
C GLU A 791 -27.52 2.69 -4.66
N CYS A 792 -28.55 2.29 -3.90
CA CYS A 792 -29.17 0.99 -4.04
C CYS A 792 -29.82 0.77 -5.42
N SER A 793 -30.40 1.81 -6.02
CA SER A 793 -30.98 1.79 -7.37
C SER A 793 -29.97 1.33 -8.43
N VAL A 794 -28.77 1.92 -8.42
CA VAL A 794 -27.68 1.60 -9.35
C VAL A 794 -27.16 0.18 -9.11
N ILE A 795 -27.09 -0.27 -7.86
CA ILE A 795 -26.65 -1.63 -7.53
C ILE A 795 -27.63 -2.67 -8.07
N TYR A 796 -28.95 -2.43 -7.97
CA TYR A 796 -29.95 -3.34 -8.53
C TYR A 796 -29.87 -3.42 -10.05
N GLU A 797 -29.73 -2.28 -10.74
CA GLU A 797 -29.54 -2.23 -12.19
C GLU A 797 -28.32 -3.08 -12.62
N LYS A 798 -27.19 -2.95 -11.93
CA LYS A 798 -25.97 -3.71 -12.22
C LYS A 798 -26.13 -5.21 -11.94
N ILE A 799 -26.90 -5.60 -10.93
CA ILE A 799 -27.24 -7.00 -10.66
C ILE A 799 -28.14 -7.58 -11.75
N GLU A 800 -29.06 -6.78 -12.31
CA GLU A 800 -29.90 -7.20 -13.44
C GLU A 800 -29.06 -7.53 -14.69
N TYR A 801 -28.10 -6.66 -15.05
CA TYR A 801 -27.16 -6.94 -16.15
C TYR A 801 -26.35 -8.22 -15.92
N LEU A 802 -25.93 -8.49 -14.68
CA LEU A 802 -25.25 -9.74 -14.33
C LEU A 802 -26.17 -10.95 -14.51
N GLY A 803 -27.46 -10.83 -14.18
CA GLY A 803 -28.47 -11.86 -14.43
C GLY A 803 -28.61 -12.20 -15.92
N ARG A 804 -28.69 -11.17 -16.76
CA ARG A 804 -28.71 -11.33 -18.22
C ARG A 804 -27.44 -12.01 -18.73
N LEU A 805 -26.28 -11.55 -18.27
CA LEU A 805 -24.97 -12.07 -18.68
C LEU A 805 -24.80 -13.57 -18.39
N LEU A 806 -25.32 -14.03 -17.26
CA LEU A 806 -25.27 -15.45 -16.87
C LEU A 806 -26.05 -16.35 -17.85
N ILE A 807 -27.16 -15.87 -18.41
CA ILE A 807 -27.94 -16.60 -19.41
C ILE A 807 -27.33 -16.47 -20.80
N PHE A 808 -26.95 -15.25 -21.18
CA PHE A 808 -26.35 -14.95 -22.47
C PHE A 808 -25.12 -15.82 -22.72
N THR A 809 -24.22 -15.89 -21.73
CA THR A 809 -22.93 -16.58 -21.89
C THR A 809 -22.99 -18.10 -21.80
N ARG A 810 -24.15 -18.69 -21.46
CA ARG A 810 -24.30 -20.15 -21.33
C ARG A 810 -23.89 -20.83 -22.64
N GLN A 811 -23.06 -21.88 -22.60
CA GLN A 811 -22.60 -22.66 -23.77
C GLN A 811 -21.92 -21.85 -24.89
N MET A 812 -21.56 -20.60 -24.64
CA MET A 812 -21.04 -19.72 -25.69
C MET A 812 -19.58 -20.01 -26.02
N ASP A 813 -18.84 -20.62 -25.09
CA ASP A 813 -17.50 -21.17 -25.30
C ASP A 813 -17.46 -22.18 -26.47
N MET A 814 -18.55 -22.89 -26.75
CA MET A 814 -18.61 -23.84 -27.87
C MET A 814 -18.68 -23.16 -29.26
N LEU A 815 -19.04 -21.88 -29.32
CA LEU A 815 -19.27 -21.11 -30.55
C LEU A 815 -18.15 -20.08 -30.83
N MET A 816 -17.17 -19.93 -29.92
CA MET A 816 -16.12 -18.92 -30.00
C MET A 816 -14.87 -19.39 -30.76
N GLU A 817 -14.99 -19.48 -32.08
CA GLU A 817 -13.93 -19.99 -32.97
C GLU A 817 -12.80 -18.98 -33.24
N SER A 818 -13.07 -17.66 -33.15
CA SER A 818 -12.10 -16.59 -33.43
C SER A 818 -12.08 -15.49 -32.36
N GLU A 819 -11.02 -14.68 -32.34
CA GLU A 819 -10.92 -13.49 -31.47
C GLU A 819 -11.90 -12.39 -31.85
N ALA A 820 -12.24 -12.24 -33.13
CA ALA A 820 -13.21 -11.25 -33.61
C ALA A 820 -14.62 -11.48 -33.03
N THR A 821 -14.96 -12.75 -32.75
CA THR A 821 -16.24 -13.16 -32.16
C THR A 821 -16.42 -12.61 -30.74
N VAL A 822 -15.35 -12.34 -30.00
CA VAL A 822 -15.42 -11.77 -28.63
C VAL A 822 -16.02 -10.36 -28.68
N ASN A 823 -15.47 -9.47 -29.52
CA ASN A 823 -15.93 -8.08 -29.57
C ASN A 823 -17.35 -7.97 -30.16
N GLN A 824 -17.66 -8.76 -31.19
CA GLN A 824 -19.00 -8.80 -31.79
C GLN A 824 -20.08 -9.25 -30.80
N LEU A 825 -19.80 -10.28 -30.00
CA LEU A 825 -20.74 -10.75 -28.97
C LEU A 825 -20.86 -9.75 -27.81
N ALA A 826 -19.79 -9.04 -27.46
CA ALA A 826 -19.84 -7.99 -26.45
C ALA A 826 -20.75 -6.83 -26.89
N GLU A 827 -20.59 -6.37 -28.13
CA GLU A 827 -21.46 -5.35 -28.70
C GLU A 827 -22.92 -5.80 -28.80
N SER A 828 -23.16 -7.03 -29.23
CA SER A 828 -24.52 -7.60 -29.33
C SER A 828 -25.21 -7.65 -27.97
N PHE A 829 -24.49 -8.02 -26.90
CA PHE A 829 -25.02 -8.00 -25.54
C PHE A 829 -25.38 -6.57 -25.09
N LEU A 830 -24.50 -5.61 -25.35
CA LEU A 830 -24.70 -4.20 -24.97
C LEU A 830 -25.83 -3.52 -25.76
N LYS A 831 -26.11 -3.97 -27.00
CA LYS A 831 -27.18 -3.46 -27.87
C LYS A 831 -28.54 -4.16 -27.68
N ASN A 832 -28.64 -5.19 -26.83
CA ASN A 832 -29.83 -6.05 -26.67
C ASN A 832 -30.28 -6.78 -27.96
N ASP A 833 -29.36 -7.20 -28.83
CA ASP A 833 -29.71 -7.91 -30.05
C ASP A 833 -30.06 -9.39 -29.79
N ALA A 834 -31.30 -9.80 -30.13
CA ALA A 834 -31.83 -11.13 -29.81
C ALA A 834 -31.27 -12.31 -30.64
N HIS A 835 -30.51 -12.04 -31.72
CA HIS A 835 -30.00 -13.08 -32.63
C HIS A 835 -28.60 -12.76 -33.22
N PRO A 836 -27.51 -12.98 -32.44
CA PRO A 836 -26.15 -12.73 -32.92
C PRO A 836 -25.67 -13.67 -34.05
N TYR A 837 -26.42 -14.74 -34.39
CA TYR A 837 -25.95 -15.82 -35.29
C TYR A 837 -26.59 -15.86 -36.69
N LYS A 838 -27.43 -14.89 -37.08
CA LYS A 838 -28.16 -14.95 -38.38
C LYS A 838 -27.27 -14.81 -39.63
N ASN A 839 -25.99 -14.44 -39.49
CA ASN A 839 -25.11 -14.10 -40.62
C ASN A 839 -23.89 -15.03 -40.81
N HIS A 840 -23.80 -16.18 -40.12
CA HIS A 840 -22.73 -17.15 -40.39
C HIS A 840 -23.15 -18.14 -41.50
N PRO A 841 -22.39 -18.27 -42.60
CA PRO A 841 -22.70 -19.25 -43.64
C PRO A 841 -22.55 -20.67 -43.06
N GLN A 842 -23.56 -21.51 -43.27
CA GLN A 842 -23.44 -22.92 -42.89
C GLN A 842 -22.32 -23.59 -43.70
N PRO A 843 -21.43 -24.36 -43.05
CA PRO A 843 -20.48 -25.16 -43.79
C PRO A 843 -21.24 -26.27 -44.54
N THR A 844 -21.13 -26.27 -45.86
CA THR A 844 -21.57 -27.37 -46.73
C THR A 844 -20.86 -28.66 -46.35
N LEU A 845 -21.66 -29.73 -46.29
CA LEU A 845 -21.36 -31.12 -45.88
C LEU A 845 -20.03 -31.68 -46.34
#